data_AF-A0A6J3KR03-F1
#
_entry.id   AF-A0A6J3KR03-F1
#
_cell.length_a   1.000
_cell.length_b   1.000
_cell.length_c   1.000
_cell.angle_alpha   90.00
_cell.angle_beta   90.00
_cell.angle_gamma   90.00
#
_symmetry.space_group_name_H-M   'P 1'
#
loop_
_entity.id
_entity.type
_entity.pdbx_description
1 polymer ?
#
loop_
_entity_poly.entity_id
_entity_poly.type
_entity_poly.pdbx_seq_one_letter_code
_entity_poly.pdbx_strand_id
1 'polypeptide(L)'
;MFPRLWLLGLLACSFVNAEYYNTKTADKDFLLKQKKVYNLLYHVSQPAEINYTWYEEGQKWDIEANINLYSNPAAVKEFLYMYKNSMLPRGEVFSLYYPYLLKEMVALFRLFYYANDFETFYKTALWARNNINEGEYIIAFYNAVIRRQDTKFIQLPPPYEVCPYLFFNSEVLQKSHHASLSDLRETSGEYKTYIFRANYSGWYMNREYYLENKLNYFMEDIGLNAYYFFFRQSFPFWMSSSEFGFQDYRGAEYLYGHQQIMNRYYLERLTNELPNLEDFDWEKPFYAGYYPTMTYQNGLPFPQRPEWSNFPSYKYKYITDIKDKESRIMSAIDTGYVFGNGTTKYYIYNEDGLNILGNIIEGNEDSFNQRFYGSIDALGRKILGYNLEPSSKYKILPSALEIFSTSLRDPAFYRLYKRIVDLYYRYKMHQTPYNKDELIYPNLKIESFSIDKLITYFEQFDTTISNGLFMDAQKDDKLPLIKIRQPRLNHKPFNFHITINSDKAMKAAIRIFLGPKYSSHHKLYELPENLKYFYEIDNWILDLNAGLNKITRNSQECFFTINDQEPSEVFYSKLEASLYSDKTFNYYERIFGFPERLLLPKGKKEGMPFQLFLYVSPVSTEYQFTSRIWGDYKFDNRPFGFPLDKPLDNFNYDGPNMLFKDILIYHKEEFDINITY
;
A
#
# COMPACT_ATOMS: atom_id res chain seq x y z
N MET A 1 -12.87 -57.47 -46.14
CA MET A 1 -12.65 -56.25 -46.95
C MET A 1 -13.03 -55.06 -46.07
N PHE A 2 -12.04 -54.25 -45.69
CA PHE A 2 -12.11 -53.19 -44.66
C PHE A 2 -13.25 -52.19 -44.88
N PRO A 3 -13.82 -51.61 -43.80
CA PRO A 3 -13.57 -50.17 -43.63
C PRO A 3 -13.42 -49.67 -42.18
N ARG A 4 -12.46 -48.74 -42.05
CA ARG A 4 -12.47 -47.50 -41.23
C ARG A 4 -12.51 -47.61 -39.69
N LEU A 5 -11.32 -47.66 -39.10
CA LEU A 5 -11.07 -47.09 -37.78
C LEU A 5 -10.94 -45.57 -37.88
N TRP A 6 -11.87 -44.85 -37.26
CA TRP A 6 -11.71 -43.43 -36.93
C TRP A 6 -10.98 -43.33 -35.59
N LEU A 7 -9.75 -42.83 -35.61
CA LEU A 7 -9.02 -42.39 -34.42
C LEU A 7 -9.56 -41.01 -34.03
N LEU A 8 -10.49 -40.99 -33.07
CA LEU A 8 -10.85 -39.78 -32.34
C LEU A 8 -9.74 -39.50 -31.32
N GLY A 9 -8.87 -38.54 -31.63
CA GLY A 9 -7.97 -37.95 -30.66
C GLY A 9 -8.79 -37.23 -29.58
N LEU A 10 -8.90 -37.85 -28.41
CA LEU A 10 -9.37 -37.21 -27.19
C LEU A 10 -8.34 -36.14 -26.79
N LEU A 11 -8.54 -34.90 -27.25
CA LEU A 11 -7.94 -33.71 -26.66
C LEU A 11 -8.53 -33.57 -25.26
N ALA A 12 -7.80 -34.07 -24.25
CA ALA A 12 -8.09 -33.81 -22.85
C ALA A 12 -7.83 -32.32 -22.57
N CYS A 13 -8.88 -31.50 -22.71
CA CYS A 13 -8.88 -30.12 -22.25
C CYS A 13 -8.87 -30.14 -20.71
N SER A 14 -7.72 -29.88 -20.10
CA SER A 14 -7.62 -29.62 -18.67
C SER A 14 -7.82 -28.13 -18.43
N PHE A 15 -8.85 -27.80 -17.64
CA PHE A 15 -8.94 -26.49 -17.01
C PHE A 15 -7.98 -26.50 -15.81
N VAL A 16 -6.97 -25.64 -15.83
CA VAL A 16 -5.99 -25.49 -14.75
C VAL A 16 -6.28 -24.15 -14.07
N ASN A 17 -6.84 -24.19 -12.86
CA ASN A 17 -7.03 -23.03 -12.00
C ASN A 17 -5.95 -23.03 -10.91
N ALA A 18 -5.42 -21.86 -10.60
CA ALA A 18 -4.57 -21.65 -9.44
C ALA A 18 -5.38 -20.92 -8.36
N GLU A 19 -5.84 -21.64 -7.34
CA GLU A 19 -6.52 -21.06 -6.18
C GLU A 19 -5.49 -20.52 -5.19
N TYR A 20 -5.56 -19.21 -4.91
CA TYR A 20 -4.60 -18.51 -4.01
C TYR A 20 -5.22 -18.00 -2.69
N TYR A 21 -6.51 -18.27 -2.44
CA TYR A 21 -7.19 -17.83 -1.22
C TYR A 21 -7.46 -19.00 -0.27
N ASN A 22 -6.49 -19.31 0.57
CA ASN A 22 -6.70 -20.27 1.66
C ASN A 22 -7.68 -19.67 2.68
N THR A 23 -8.84 -20.31 2.80
CA THR A 23 -9.88 -19.97 3.79
C THR A 23 -9.77 -20.92 4.97
N LYS A 24 -9.85 -20.39 6.20
CA LYS A 24 -9.86 -21.17 7.44
C LYS A 24 -11.10 -20.86 8.26
N THR A 25 -11.57 -21.84 9.03
CA THR A 25 -12.62 -21.64 10.03
C THR A 25 -11.99 -21.27 11.37
N ALA A 26 -12.47 -20.21 11.99
CA ALA A 26 -11.99 -19.73 13.28
C ALA A 26 -12.45 -20.65 14.42
N ASP A 27 -11.53 -20.91 15.35
CA ASP A 27 -11.86 -21.50 16.65
C ASP A 27 -12.23 -20.40 17.67
N LYS A 28 -12.66 -20.82 18.86
CA LYS A 28 -13.07 -19.88 19.91
C LYS A 28 -11.92 -18.98 20.38
N ASP A 29 -10.68 -19.48 20.41
CA ASP A 29 -9.52 -18.70 20.84
C ASP A 29 -9.24 -17.56 19.85
N PHE A 30 -9.22 -17.87 18.55
CA PHE A 30 -9.08 -16.89 17.47
C PHE A 30 -10.16 -15.81 17.57
N LEU A 31 -11.43 -16.20 17.72
CA LEU A 31 -12.54 -15.23 17.81
C LEU A 31 -12.40 -14.30 19.02
N LEU A 32 -11.98 -14.82 20.18
CA LEU A 32 -11.75 -14.01 21.37
C LEU A 32 -10.58 -13.03 21.18
N LYS A 33 -9.48 -13.47 20.57
CA LYS A 33 -8.34 -12.61 20.22
C LYS A 33 -8.73 -11.53 19.22
N GLN A 34 -9.47 -11.90 18.17
CA GLN A 34 -9.99 -10.99 17.15
C GLN A 34 -10.87 -9.89 17.77
N LYS A 35 -11.75 -10.27 18.71
CA LYS A 35 -12.63 -9.35 19.44
C LYS A 35 -11.81 -8.40 20.32
N LYS A 36 -10.87 -8.94 21.11
CA LYS A 36 -9.99 -8.14 21.98
C LYS A 36 -9.16 -7.12 21.17
N VAL A 37 -8.65 -7.49 20.00
CA VAL A 37 -7.87 -6.58 19.13
C VAL A 37 -8.72 -5.43 18.57
N TYR A 38 -9.94 -5.71 18.08
CA TYR A 38 -10.85 -4.65 17.61
C TYR A 38 -11.21 -3.67 18.75
N ASN A 39 -11.51 -4.21 19.93
CA ASN A 39 -11.86 -3.41 21.10
C ASN A 39 -10.74 -2.46 21.53
N LEU A 40 -9.49 -2.89 21.42
CA LEU A 40 -8.30 -2.09 21.76
C LEU A 40 -8.05 -0.92 20.80
N LEU A 41 -8.69 -0.90 19.62
CA LEU A 41 -8.60 0.16 18.62
C LEU A 41 -9.87 1.02 18.54
N TYR A 42 -10.89 0.70 19.33
CA TYR A 42 -12.11 1.50 19.44
C TYR A 42 -11.92 2.68 20.40
N HIS A 43 -12.13 3.89 19.90
CA HIS A 43 -12.02 5.20 20.56
C HIS A 43 -10.79 5.31 21.45
N VAL A 44 -9.61 5.13 20.86
CA VAL A 44 -8.30 5.15 21.56
C VAL A 44 -8.10 6.43 22.38
N SER A 45 -8.68 7.56 21.97
CA SER A 45 -8.56 8.85 22.67
C SER A 45 -9.40 8.98 23.94
N GLN A 46 -10.41 8.13 24.14
CA GLN A 46 -11.35 8.22 25.27
C GLN A 46 -11.43 6.89 26.02
N PRO A 47 -10.32 6.41 26.61
CA PRO A 47 -10.27 5.05 27.08
C PRO A 47 -11.21 4.75 28.26
N ALA A 48 -11.43 5.71 29.15
CA ALA A 48 -12.26 5.56 30.35
C ALA A 48 -13.77 5.65 30.05
N GLU A 49 -14.13 6.48 29.07
CA GLU A 49 -15.51 6.74 28.64
C GLU A 49 -16.11 5.54 27.88
N ILE A 50 -15.25 4.76 27.21
CA ILE A 50 -15.67 3.66 26.34
C ILE A 50 -15.91 2.38 27.12
N ASN A 51 -14.97 2.03 27.99
CA ASN A 51 -15.10 0.84 28.82
C ASN A 51 -14.29 1.03 30.10
N TYR A 52 -14.97 1.41 31.16
CA TYR A 52 -14.34 1.67 32.45
C TYR A 52 -13.70 0.40 33.06
N THR A 53 -14.23 -0.80 32.79
CA THR A 53 -13.63 -2.06 33.26
C THR A 53 -12.27 -2.31 32.62
N TRP A 54 -12.16 -2.14 31.30
CA TRP A 54 -10.88 -2.26 30.58
C TRP A 54 -9.89 -1.17 31.00
N TYR A 55 -10.39 0.05 31.20
CA TYR A 55 -9.59 1.14 31.73
C TYR A 55 -9.00 0.76 33.10
N GLU A 56 -9.81 0.29 34.05
CA GLU A 56 -9.32 -0.16 35.35
C GLU A 56 -8.35 -1.33 35.27
N GLU A 57 -8.58 -2.30 34.39
CA GLU A 57 -7.68 -3.43 34.18
C GLU A 57 -6.30 -2.94 33.70
N GLY A 58 -6.27 -2.01 32.73
CA GLY A 58 -5.05 -1.37 32.28
C GLY A 58 -4.34 -0.57 33.37
N GLN A 59 -5.09 0.12 34.25
CA GLN A 59 -4.51 0.85 35.39
C GLN A 59 -3.87 -0.08 36.44
N LYS A 60 -4.41 -1.29 36.62
CA LYS A 60 -3.90 -2.29 37.58
C LYS A 60 -2.68 -3.05 37.07
N TRP A 61 -2.37 -2.97 35.77
CA TRP A 61 -1.24 -3.67 35.18
C TRP A 61 0.09 -2.97 35.48
N ASP A 62 0.96 -3.63 36.24
CA ASP A 62 2.32 -3.17 36.54
C ASP A 62 3.34 -3.89 35.65
N ILE A 63 3.87 -3.18 34.66
CA ILE A 63 4.85 -3.71 33.71
C ILE A 63 6.17 -4.09 34.41
N GLU A 64 6.61 -3.32 35.41
CA GLU A 64 7.88 -3.55 36.09
C GLU A 64 7.81 -4.79 36.98
N ALA A 65 6.71 -4.96 37.71
CA ALA A 65 6.45 -6.15 38.52
C ALA A 65 6.30 -7.43 37.67
N ASN A 66 5.88 -7.30 36.42
CA ASN A 66 5.65 -8.42 35.49
C ASN A 66 6.76 -8.56 34.43
N ILE A 67 7.95 -8.01 34.66
CA ILE A 67 9.05 -8.01 33.69
C ILE A 67 9.48 -9.41 33.22
N ASN A 68 9.27 -10.44 34.04
CA ASN A 68 9.54 -11.84 33.71
C ASN A 68 8.58 -12.44 32.67
N LEU A 69 7.48 -11.76 32.35
CA LEU A 69 6.52 -12.14 31.31
C LEU A 69 6.91 -11.63 29.91
N TYR A 70 8.11 -11.05 29.78
CA TYR A 70 8.66 -10.59 28.51
C TYR A 70 9.95 -11.33 28.19
N SER A 71 10.06 -11.77 26.93
CA SER A 71 11.21 -12.50 26.39
C SER A 71 12.48 -11.66 26.34
N ASN A 72 12.35 -10.33 26.32
CA ASN A 72 13.46 -9.39 26.35
C ASN A 72 13.30 -8.37 27.51
N PRO A 73 13.74 -8.71 28.73
CA PRO A 73 13.70 -7.80 29.88
C PRO A 73 14.47 -6.49 29.69
N ALA A 74 15.48 -6.45 28.81
CA ALA A 74 16.24 -5.24 28.53
C ALA A 74 15.39 -4.21 27.78
N ALA A 75 14.59 -4.65 26.80
CA ALA A 75 13.64 -3.80 26.10
C ALA A 75 12.58 -3.21 27.05
N VAL A 76 12.10 -4.00 28.02
CA VAL A 76 11.17 -3.53 29.06
C VAL A 76 11.81 -2.43 29.92
N LYS A 77 13.05 -2.62 30.37
CA LYS A 77 13.78 -1.63 31.17
C LYS A 77 14.04 -0.34 30.38
N GLU A 78 14.40 -0.46 29.11
CA GLU A 78 14.58 0.68 28.22
C GLU A 78 13.27 1.48 28.08
N PHE A 79 12.15 0.80 27.82
CA PHE A 79 10.84 1.43 27.75
C PHE A 79 10.48 2.15 29.07
N LEU A 80 10.58 1.45 30.21
CA LEU A 80 10.26 2.02 31.53
C LEU A 80 11.16 3.22 31.85
N TYR A 81 12.42 3.20 31.44
CA TYR A 81 13.32 4.34 31.59
C TYR A 81 12.81 5.55 30.78
N MET A 82 12.43 5.37 29.51
CA MET A 82 11.87 6.47 28.71
C MET A 82 10.57 6.99 29.30
N TYR A 83 9.66 6.10 29.68
CA TYR A 83 8.37 6.45 30.28
C TYR A 83 8.54 7.28 31.57
N LYS A 84 9.44 6.85 32.47
CA LYS A 84 9.77 7.59 33.71
C LYS A 84 10.44 8.95 33.47
N ASN A 85 11.05 9.16 32.30
CA ASN A 85 11.74 10.40 31.91
C ASN A 85 10.92 11.29 30.94
N SER A 86 9.60 11.07 30.87
CA SER A 86 8.65 11.70 29.95
C SER A 86 8.77 11.20 28.51
N MET A 87 7.61 10.79 27.97
CA MET A 87 7.34 10.52 26.55
C MET A 87 6.36 11.56 26.00
N LEU A 88 6.01 11.46 24.72
CA LEU A 88 5.03 12.29 24.04
C LEU A 88 3.69 12.29 24.81
N PRO A 89 3.19 13.46 25.23
CA PRO A 89 1.90 13.55 25.91
C PRO A 89 0.74 13.13 24.99
N ARG A 90 -0.34 12.62 25.60
CA ARG A 90 -1.61 12.37 24.90
C ARG A 90 -2.19 13.64 24.28
N GLY A 91 -2.84 13.51 23.13
CA GLY A 91 -3.40 14.62 22.36
C GLY A 91 -2.39 15.44 21.54
N GLU A 92 -1.09 15.19 21.68
CA GLU A 92 -0.05 15.77 20.82
C GLU A 92 0.04 15.01 19.48
N VAL A 93 0.55 15.69 18.44
CA VAL A 93 0.68 15.10 17.10
C VAL A 93 1.88 14.16 17.04
N PHE A 94 1.68 12.98 16.47
CA PHE A 94 2.72 11.97 16.24
C PHE A 94 3.09 11.84 14.75
N SER A 95 4.37 11.59 14.47
CA SER A 95 4.84 11.17 13.15
C SER A 95 6.15 10.37 13.27
N LEU A 96 6.30 9.36 12.42
CA LEU A 96 7.48 8.48 12.35
C LEU A 96 8.76 9.20 11.91
N TYR A 97 8.66 10.38 11.29
CA TYR A 97 9.82 11.10 10.74
C TYR A 97 10.52 12.01 11.75
N TYR A 98 10.08 12.00 13.01
CA TYR A 98 10.69 12.76 14.10
C TYR A 98 11.44 11.79 15.03
N PRO A 99 12.79 11.84 15.06
CA PRO A 99 13.60 10.80 15.69
C PRO A 99 13.29 10.53 17.17
N TYR A 100 12.95 11.55 17.95
CA TYR A 100 12.58 11.38 19.35
C TYR A 100 11.27 10.59 19.50
N LEU A 101 10.24 10.94 18.74
CA LEU A 101 8.93 10.25 18.75
C LEU A 101 9.05 8.83 18.20
N LEU A 102 9.85 8.67 17.14
CA LEU A 102 10.12 7.35 16.58
C LEU A 102 10.75 6.44 17.65
N LYS A 103 11.75 6.92 18.38
CA LYS A 103 12.40 6.14 19.44
C LYS A 103 11.43 5.72 20.55
N GLU A 104 10.56 6.63 20.97
CA GLU A 104 9.50 6.38 21.96
C GLU A 104 8.51 5.31 21.47
N MET A 105 8.01 5.43 20.23
CA MET A 105 7.14 4.45 19.60
C MET A 105 7.81 3.08 19.42
N VAL A 106 9.08 3.03 19.00
CA VAL A 106 9.84 1.78 18.83
C VAL A 106 10.01 1.04 20.17
N ALA A 107 10.25 1.78 21.27
CA ALA A 107 10.31 1.18 22.60
C ALA A 107 8.98 0.55 23.01
N LEU A 108 7.85 1.24 22.72
CA LEU A 108 6.51 0.68 22.95
C LEU A 108 6.24 -0.56 22.07
N PHE A 109 6.62 -0.51 20.79
CA PHE A 109 6.47 -1.66 19.89
C PHE A 109 7.25 -2.87 20.42
N ARG A 110 8.52 -2.69 20.82
CA ARG A 110 9.33 -3.79 21.40
C ARG A 110 8.69 -4.35 22.66
N LEU A 111 8.12 -3.50 23.52
CA LEU A 111 7.39 -3.95 24.70
C LEU A 111 6.22 -4.88 24.33
N PHE A 112 5.43 -4.53 23.32
CA PHE A 112 4.35 -5.39 22.81
C PHE A 112 4.86 -6.67 22.13
N TYR A 113 5.88 -6.55 21.30
CA TYR A 113 6.42 -7.66 20.53
C TYR A 113 7.02 -8.74 21.43
N TYR A 114 7.74 -8.34 22.49
CA TYR A 114 8.42 -9.26 23.39
C TYR A 114 7.56 -9.85 24.51
N ALA A 115 6.28 -9.48 24.63
CA ALA A 115 5.36 -10.14 25.57
C ALA A 115 5.25 -11.64 25.24
N ASN A 116 5.44 -12.51 26.24
CA ASN A 116 5.57 -13.96 26.02
C ASN A 116 4.32 -14.64 25.46
N ASP A 117 3.14 -14.06 25.74
CA ASP A 117 1.86 -14.58 25.33
C ASP A 117 0.85 -13.46 25.05
N PHE A 118 -0.29 -13.85 24.47
CA PHE A 118 -1.34 -12.92 24.06
C PHE A 118 -1.94 -12.17 25.26
N GLU A 119 -2.02 -12.80 26.43
CA GLU A 119 -2.62 -12.20 27.61
C GLU A 119 -1.73 -11.09 28.19
N THR A 120 -0.42 -11.32 28.25
CA THR A 120 0.57 -10.31 28.62
C THR A 120 0.57 -9.17 27.62
N PHE A 121 0.54 -9.47 26.32
CA PHE A 121 0.40 -8.48 25.26
C PHE A 121 -0.88 -7.64 25.44
N TYR A 122 -2.02 -8.29 25.66
CA TYR A 122 -3.32 -7.65 25.84
C TYR A 122 -3.34 -6.71 27.05
N LYS A 123 -2.86 -7.15 28.22
CA LYS A 123 -2.79 -6.30 29.43
C LYS A 123 -1.82 -5.14 29.27
N THR A 124 -0.69 -5.37 28.61
CA THR A 124 0.25 -4.30 28.25
C THR A 124 -0.41 -3.29 27.31
N ALA A 125 -1.19 -3.75 26.33
CA ALA A 125 -1.93 -2.88 25.41
C ALA A 125 -3.02 -2.08 26.12
N LEU A 126 -3.76 -2.67 27.06
CA LEU A 126 -4.71 -1.94 27.91
C LEU A 126 -4.03 -0.81 28.71
N TRP A 127 -2.89 -1.12 29.33
CA TRP A 127 -2.09 -0.11 30.04
C TRP A 127 -1.62 1.00 29.09
N ALA A 128 -1.08 0.63 27.92
CA ALA A 128 -0.55 1.60 26.96
C ALA A 128 -1.66 2.48 26.36
N ARG A 129 -2.83 1.90 26.09
CA ARG A 129 -4.02 2.62 25.61
C ARG A 129 -4.44 3.74 26.56
N ASN A 130 -4.21 3.58 27.86
CA ASN A 130 -4.54 4.59 28.87
C ASN A 130 -3.44 5.67 29.01
N ASN A 131 -2.17 5.28 28.86
CA ASN A 131 -1.04 6.07 29.34
C ASN A 131 -0.17 6.69 28.23
N ILE A 132 -0.21 6.16 27.00
CA ILE A 132 0.64 6.60 25.90
C ILE A 132 -0.16 7.44 24.89
N ASN A 133 0.53 8.32 24.17
CA ASN A 133 -0.02 9.07 23.03
C ASN A 133 -0.75 8.15 22.04
N GLU A 134 -1.89 8.61 21.53
CA GLU A 134 -2.77 7.84 20.67
C GLU A 134 -2.08 7.39 19.38
N GLY A 135 -1.29 8.26 18.75
CA GLY A 135 -0.57 7.95 17.52
C GLY A 135 0.56 6.93 17.74
N GLU A 136 1.33 7.08 18.82
CA GLU A 136 2.37 6.11 19.20
C GLU A 136 1.75 4.74 19.49
N TYR A 137 0.68 4.71 20.28
CA TYR A 137 -0.05 3.49 20.61
C TYR A 137 -0.58 2.80 19.35
N ILE A 138 -1.30 3.51 18.48
CA ILE A 138 -1.91 2.92 17.28
C ILE A 138 -0.83 2.30 16.38
N ILE A 139 0.28 3.02 16.13
CA ILE A 139 1.33 2.52 15.23
C ILE A 139 2.10 1.34 15.85
N ALA A 140 2.45 1.42 17.14
CA ALA A 140 3.10 0.31 17.83
C ALA A 140 2.20 -0.93 17.90
N PHE A 141 0.91 -0.75 18.18
CA PHE A 141 -0.07 -1.83 18.30
C PHE A 141 -0.34 -2.50 16.95
N TYR A 142 -0.58 -1.73 15.88
CA TYR A 142 -0.70 -2.27 14.52
C TYR A 142 0.52 -3.13 14.15
N ASN A 143 1.72 -2.59 14.38
CA ASN A 143 2.96 -3.31 14.04
C ASN A 143 3.17 -4.57 14.88
N ALA A 144 2.74 -4.58 16.14
CA ALA A 144 2.78 -5.75 17.00
C ALA A 144 1.80 -6.84 16.52
N VAL A 145 0.53 -6.49 16.27
CA VAL A 145 -0.50 -7.44 15.78
C VAL A 145 -0.10 -8.06 14.45
N ILE A 146 0.50 -7.30 13.54
CA ILE A 146 0.97 -7.80 12.23
C ILE A 146 2.07 -8.86 12.39
N ARG A 147 2.88 -8.79 13.45
CA ARG A 147 4.15 -9.55 13.54
C ARG A 147 4.19 -10.62 14.61
N ARG A 148 3.34 -10.54 15.63
CA ARG A 148 3.32 -11.58 16.66
C ARG A 148 2.69 -12.85 16.11
N GLN A 149 3.33 -13.98 16.40
CA GLN A 149 2.86 -15.27 15.90
C GLN A 149 1.48 -15.67 16.47
N ASP A 150 1.16 -15.25 17.69
CA ASP A 150 -0.12 -15.53 18.35
C ASP A 150 -1.28 -14.65 17.89
N THR A 151 -1.00 -13.63 17.05
CA THR A 151 -1.99 -12.79 16.35
C THR A 151 -1.94 -12.95 14.84
N LYS A 152 -1.28 -14.00 14.34
CA LYS A 152 -1.23 -14.29 12.90
C LYS A 152 -2.65 -14.41 12.33
N PHE A 153 -2.90 -13.73 11.21
CA PHE A 153 -4.20 -13.68 10.52
C PHE A 153 -5.30 -12.89 11.23
N ILE A 154 -5.03 -12.25 12.39
CA ILE A 154 -5.98 -11.33 13.00
C ILE A 154 -6.16 -10.11 12.10
N GLN A 155 -7.40 -9.85 11.71
CA GLN A 155 -7.75 -8.68 10.91
C GLN A 155 -7.65 -7.42 11.79
N LEU A 156 -7.02 -6.38 11.27
CA LEU A 156 -7.02 -5.04 11.87
C LEU A 156 -8.14 -4.21 11.23
N PRO A 157 -8.81 -3.32 12.00
CA PRO A 157 -9.73 -2.36 11.41
C PRO A 157 -8.99 -1.48 10.38
N PRO A 158 -9.69 -0.98 9.36
CA PRO A 158 -9.05 -0.14 8.36
C PRO A 158 -8.51 1.17 8.99
N PRO A 159 -7.33 1.67 8.59
CA PRO A 159 -6.77 2.91 9.13
C PRO A 159 -7.69 4.14 8.94
N TYR A 160 -8.54 4.13 7.91
CA TYR A 160 -9.51 5.20 7.66
C TYR A 160 -10.71 5.20 8.63
N GLU A 161 -10.95 4.09 9.33
CA GLU A 161 -11.95 4.02 10.41
C GLU A 161 -11.31 4.33 11.76
N VAL A 162 -10.03 4.01 11.97
CA VAL A 162 -9.30 4.30 13.22
C VAL A 162 -8.88 5.77 13.32
N CYS A 163 -8.38 6.34 12.22
CA CYS A 163 -7.89 7.72 12.15
C CYS A 163 -8.59 8.51 11.03
N PRO A 164 -9.92 8.70 11.06
CA PRO A 164 -10.66 9.31 9.94
C PRO A 164 -10.19 10.73 9.59
N TYR A 165 -9.62 11.46 10.55
CA TYR A 165 -9.02 12.79 10.36
C TYR A 165 -7.82 12.81 9.37
N LEU A 166 -7.21 11.66 9.08
CA LEU A 166 -6.18 11.51 8.06
C LEU A 166 -6.74 11.18 6.67
N PHE A 167 -8.03 10.92 6.54
CA PHE A 167 -8.63 10.42 5.30
C PHE A 167 -9.74 11.31 4.76
N PHE A 168 -10.39 12.09 5.62
CA PHE A 168 -11.52 12.94 5.25
C PHE A 168 -11.21 14.42 5.47
N ASN A 169 -11.82 15.26 4.63
CA ASN A 169 -11.72 16.70 4.74
C ASN A 169 -12.40 17.20 6.03
N SER A 170 -11.83 18.22 6.66
CA SER A 170 -12.32 18.79 7.91
C SER A 170 -13.77 19.27 7.82
N GLU A 171 -14.21 19.73 6.63
CA GLU A 171 -15.60 20.12 6.36
C GLU A 171 -16.60 19.00 6.69
N VAL A 172 -16.38 17.79 6.17
CA VAL A 172 -17.32 16.68 6.39
C VAL A 172 -17.24 16.15 7.82
N LEU A 173 -16.04 16.13 8.42
CA LEU A 173 -15.86 15.74 9.81
C LEU A 173 -16.59 16.72 10.75
N GLN A 174 -16.48 18.03 10.49
CA GLN A 174 -17.20 19.05 11.25
C GLN A 174 -18.72 18.88 11.13
N LYS A 175 -19.25 18.62 9.92
CA LYS A 175 -20.68 18.32 9.74
C LYS A 175 -21.10 17.07 10.52
N SER A 176 -20.25 16.04 10.54
CA SER A 176 -20.56 14.75 11.16
C SER A 176 -20.75 14.82 12.69
N HIS A 177 -20.20 15.82 13.36
CA HIS A 177 -20.46 16.09 14.79
C HIS A 177 -21.91 16.54 15.07
N HIS A 178 -22.65 16.95 14.03
CA HIS A 178 -24.03 17.41 14.15
C HIS A 178 -24.95 16.51 13.33
N ALA A 179 -25.41 15.40 13.91
CA ALA A 179 -26.26 14.40 13.25
C ALA A 179 -27.53 14.98 12.57
N SER A 180 -28.05 16.12 13.05
CA SER A 180 -29.16 16.83 12.41
C SER A 180 -28.86 17.30 10.98
N LEU A 181 -27.58 17.56 10.66
CA LEU A 181 -27.08 18.01 9.36
C LEU A 181 -26.86 16.89 8.33
N SER A 182 -27.14 15.64 8.70
CA SER A 182 -26.96 14.48 7.82
C SER A 182 -27.79 14.57 6.55
N ASP A 183 -27.18 14.20 5.41
CA ASP A 183 -27.83 14.20 4.10
C ASP A 183 -28.87 13.08 3.99
N LEU A 184 -28.55 11.91 4.54
CA LEU A 184 -29.42 10.74 4.54
C LEU A 184 -29.59 10.21 5.96
N ARG A 185 -30.77 9.66 6.24
CA ARG A 185 -31.11 9.03 7.51
C ARG A 185 -31.71 7.67 7.22
N GLU A 186 -31.03 6.62 7.66
CA GLU A 186 -31.47 5.25 7.48
C GLU A 186 -31.84 4.67 8.84
N THR A 187 -33.03 4.09 8.90
CA THR A 187 -33.54 3.40 10.10
C THR A 187 -33.68 1.92 9.76
N SER A 188 -32.58 1.30 9.33
CA SER A 188 -32.52 -0.13 9.03
C SER A 188 -31.46 -0.79 9.91
N GLY A 189 -31.87 -1.73 10.76
CA GLY A 189 -31.00 -2.46 11.67
C GLY A 189 -31.07 -1.97 13.12
N GLU A 190 -30.02 -2.29 13.89
CA GLU A 190 -29.93 -2.06 15.33
C GLU A 190 -29.62 -0.60 15.71
N TYR A 191 -29.10 0.20 14.76
CA TYR A 191 -28.61 1.56 14.99
C TYR A 191 -29.34 2.57 14.09
N LYS A 192 -29.55 3.78 14.61
CA LYS A 192 -29.96 4.93 13.80
C LYS A 192 -28.74 5.41 13.01
N THR A 193 -28.80 5.33 11.68
CA THR A 193 -27.65 5.63 10.82
C THR A 193 -27.79 6.99 10.14
N TYR A 194 -26.72 7.78 10.18
CA TYR A 194 -26.62 9.09 9.55
C TYR A 194 -25.43 9.09 8.58
N ILE A 195 -25.69 9.49 7.34
CA ILE A 195 -24.73 9.42 6.25
C ILE A 195 -24.49 10.82 5.69
N PHE A 196 -23.23 11.22 5.67
CA PHE A 196 -22.76 12.51 5.14
C PHE A 196 -22.01 12.29 3.83
N ARG A 197 -22.40 12.99 2.77
CA ARG A 197 -21.69 12.94 1.50
C ARG A 197 -20.41 13.77 1.59
N ALA A 198 -19.30 13.19 1.15
CA ALA A 198 -18.02 13.88 1.06
C ALA A 198 -17.57 14.02 -0.40
N ASN A 199 -17.23 15.25 -0.76
CA ASN A 199 -16.49 15.52 -1.98
C ASN A 199 -14.99 15.30 -1.73
N TYR A 200 -14.27 14.93 -2.80
CA TYR A 200 -12.82 15.08 -2.85
C TYR A 200 -12.41 16.55 -2.70
N SER A 201 -11.18 16.82 -2.26
CA SER A 201 -10.72 18.20 -2.04
C SER A 201 -10.72 19.02 -3.33
N GLY A 202 -10.72 20.35 -3.18
CA GLY A 202 -10.69 21.27 -4.31
C GLY A 202 -11.97 21.36 -5.13
N TRP A 203 -13.08 20.76 -4.67
CA TRP A 203 -14.39 20.88 -5.32
C TRP A 203 -14.89 22.33 -5.43
N TYR A 204 -14.45 23.20 -4.52
CA TYR A 204 -14.74 24.64 -4.48
C TYR A 204 -13.68 25.50 -5.17
N MET A 205 -12.57 24.92 -5.63
CA MET A 205 -11.47 25.64 -6.28
C MET A 205 -11.66 25.71 -7.79
N ASN A 206 -11.09 26.73 -8.44
CA ASN A 206 -11.05 26.79 -9.89
C ASN A 206 -10.08 25.73 -10.46
N ARG A 207 -10.64 24.75 -11.18
CA ARG A 207 -9.91 23.59 -11.73
C ARG A 207 -9.04 23.92 -12.95
N GLU A 208 -9.18 25.10 -13.55
CA GLU A 208 -8.38 25.51 -14.71
C GLU A 208 -6.92 25.75 -14.33
N TYR A 209 -6.66 26.23 -13.11
CA TYR A 209 -5.33 26.64 -12.66
C TYR A 209 -4.58 25.56 -11.88
N TYR A 210 -5.29 24.57 -11.33
CA TYR A 210 -4.69 23.48 -10.56
C TYR A 210 -5.06 22.12 -11.18
N LEU A 211 -4.24 21.68 -12.13
CA LEU A 211 -4.51 20.49 -12.94
C LEU A 211 -4.45 19.18 -12.13
N GLU A 212 -3.63 19.12 -11.08
CA GLU A 212 -3.46 17.91 -10.25
C GLU A 212 -4.78 17.53 -9.52
N ASN A 213 -5.70 18.49 -9.29
CA ASN A 213 -7.01 18.21 -8.67
C ASN A 213 -7.87 17.24 -9.49
N LYS A 214 -7.63 17.14 -10.81
CA LYS A 214 -8.32 16.15 -11.66
C LYS A 214 -8.10 14.72 -11.15
N LEU A 215 -7.01 14.46 -10.43
CA LEU A 215 -6.65 13.15 -9.89
C LEU A 215 -7.06 12.94 -8.44
N ASN A 216 -7.74 13.88 -7.78
CA ASN A 216 -8.08 13.75 -6.36
C ASN A 216 -8.93 12.50 -6.08
N TYR A 217 -9.74 12.04 -7.03
CA TYR A 217 -10.49 10.79 -6.87
C TYR A 217 -9.61 9.55 -6.70
N PHE A 218 -8.38 9.59 -7.23
CA PHE A 218 -7.37 8.56 -7.10
C PHE A 218 -6.43 8.86 -5.92
N MET A 219 -5.86 10.07 -5.86
CA MET A 219 -4.87 10.47 -4.85
C MET A 219 -5.44 10.50 -3.42
N GLU A 220 -6.72 10.85 -3.26
CA GLU A 220 -7.42 10.87 -1.96
C GLU A 220 -8.24 9.62 -1.69
N ASP A 221 -8.22 8.62 -2.58
CA ASP A 221 -8.92 7.36 -2.35
C ASP A 221 -8.45 6.73 -1.04
N ILE A 222 -9.41 6.41 -0.16
CA ILE A 222 -9.12 5.93 1.19
C ILE A 222 -8.44 4.55 1.17
N GLY A 223 -8.79 3.70 0.19
CA GLY A 223 -8.20 2.37 0.02
C GLY A 223 -6.76 2.46 -0.49
N LEU A 224 -6.48 3.34 -1.44
CA LEU A 224 -5.13 3.59 -1.95
C LEU A 224 -4.19 4.12 -0.84
N ASN A 225 -4.68 5.07 -0.04
CA ASN A 225 -3.93 5.61 1.08
C ASN A 225 -3.72 4.59 2.22
N ALA A 226 -4.72 3.73 2.49
CA ALA A 226 -4.57 2.60 3.41
C ALA A 226 -3.57 1.56 2.88
N TYR A 227 -3.59 1.28 1.57
CA TYR A 227 -2.58 0.44 0.93
C TYR A 227 -1.18 0.99 1.14
N TYR A 228 -0.96 2.29 0.93
CA TYR A 228 0.37 2.86 1.14
C TYR A 228 0.81 2.79 2.60
N PHE A 229 -0.12 2.99 3.55
CA PHE A 229 0.14 2.74 4.96
C PHE A 229 0.66 1.31 5.19
N PHE A 230 -0.09 0.28 4.79
CA PHE A 230 0.33 -1.11 5.04
C PHE A 230 1.56 -1.54 4.21
N PHE A 231 1.76 -0.96 3.02
CA PHE A 231 2.98 -1.13 2.24
C PHE A 231 4.21 -0.67 2.98
N ARG A 232 4.17 0.54 3.55
CA ARG A 232 5.26 1.02 4.39
C ARG A 232 5.37 0.28 5.72
N GLN A 233 4.26 -0.22 6.27
CA GLN A 233 4.31 -1.11 7.44
C GLN A 233 4.77 -2.53 7.12
N SER A 234 4.92 -2.91 5.85
CA SER A 234 5.44 -4.24 5.51
C SER A 234 6.92 -4.37 5.82
N PHE A 235 7.68 -3.35 5.48
CA PHE A 235 9.09 -3.24 5.83
C PHE A 235 9.39 -1.86 6.45
N PRO A 236 8.91 -1.59 7.68
CA PRO A 236 9.05 -0.27 8.30
C PRO A 236 10.52 0.12 8.39
N PHE A 237 10.87 1.29 7.86
CA PHE A 237 12.27 1.74 7.71
C PHE A 237 13.10 1.68 9.02
N TRP A 238 12.44 1.74 10.16
CA TRP A 238 13.01 1.74 11.51
C TRP A 238 13.19 0.37 12.16
N MET A 239 12.74 -0.72 11.52
CA MET A 239 12.93 -2.09 11.98
C MET A 239 14.11 -2.74 11.27
N SER A 240 14.97 -3.44 12.00
CA SER A 240 16.08 -4.24 11.45
C SER A 240 15.57 -5.61 10.95
N SER A 241 16.03 -6.03 9.76
CA SER A 241 15.73 -7.39 9.27
C SER A 241 16.39 -8.47 10.12
N SER A 242 17.55 -8.19 10.74
CA SER A 242 18.25 -9.16 11.58
C SER A 242 17.56 -9.41 12.93
N GLU A 243 16.82 -8.41 13.44
CA GLU A 243 16.07 -8.52 14.69
C GLU A 243 14.69 -9.17 14.47
N PHE A 244 14.01 -8.85 13.36
CA PHE A 244 12.62 -9.21 13.14
C PHE A 244 12.38 -10.23 11.99
N GLY A 245 13.44 -10.73 11.37
CA GLY A 245 13.37 -11.81 10.38
C GLY A 245 12.64 -11.44 9.09
N PHE A 246 12.90 -10.24 8.55
CA PHE A 246 12.36 -9.84 7.25
C PHE A 246 13.06 -10.56 6.09
N GLN A 247 12.37 -10.60 4.96
CA GLN A 247 12.90 -11.22 3.74
C GLN A 247 14.00 -10.38 3.09
N ASP A 248 14.88 -11.05 2.38
CA ASP A 248 16.10 -10.53 1.76
C ASP A 248 15.88 -9.65 0.53
N TYR A 249 14.63 -9.38 0.15
CA TYR A 249 14.24 -8.50 -0.95
C TYR A 249 13.61 -7.17 -0.51
N ARG A 250 13.72 -6.81 0.78
CA ARG A 250 13.18 -5.55 1.37
C ARG A 250 13.37 -4.30 0.50
N GLY A 251 14.62 -3.96 0.16
CA GLY A 251 14.96 -2.76 -0.60
C GLY A 251 14.53 -2.88 -2.07
N ALA A 252 14.54 -4.09 -2.62
CA ALA A 252 14.02 -4.35 -3.97
C ALA A 252 12.51 -4.12 -4.03
N GLU A 253 11.77 -4.57 -3.02
CA GLU A 253 10.33 -4.35 -2.87
C GLU A 253 10.01 -2.87 -2.62
N TYR A 254 10.83 -2.15 -1.85
CA TYR A 254 10.70 -0.70 -1.71
C TYR A 254 10.80 0.01 -3.08
N LEU A 255 11.83 -0.28 -3.89
CA LEU A 255 12.00 0.39 -5.18
C LEU A 255 10.93 -0.01 -6.19
N TYR A 256 10.69 -1.32 -6.35
CA TYR A 256 9.75 -1.82 -7.33
C TYR A 256 8.29 -1.53 -6.94
N GLY A 257 7.92 -1.60 -5.65
CA GLY A 257 6.59 -1.22 -5.18
C GLY A 257 6.27 0.25 -5.44
N HIS A 258 7.22 1.16 -5.22
CA HIS A 258 7.03 2.58 -5.58
C HIS A 258 6.99 2.79 -7.09
N GLN A 259 7.78 2.05 -7.87
CA GLN A 259 7.70 2.09 -9.34
C GLN A 259 6.31 1.67 -9.85
N GLN A 260 5.72 0.62 -9.26
CA GLN A 260 4.36 0.19 -9.59
C GLN A 260 3.30 1.24 -9.23
N ILE A 261 3.40 1.89 -8.05
CA ILE A 261 2.53 3.02 -7.67
C ILE A 261 2.66 4.17 -8.67
N MET A 262 3.89 4.52 -9.05
CA MET A 262 4.19 5.59 -10.00
C MET A 262 3.59 5.31 -11.38
N ASN A 263 3.72 4.07 -11.88
CA ASN A 263 3.15 3.68 -13.16
C ASN A 263 1.62 3.68 -13.12
N ARG A 264 1.01 3.18 -12.03
CA ARG A 264 -0.44 3.22 -11.87
C ARG A 264 -0.98 4.65 -11.82
N TYR A 265 -0.26 5.57 -11.15
CA TYR A 265 -0.56 7.00 -11.14
C TYR A 265 -0.40 7.63 -12.53
N TYR A 266 0.67 7.25 -13.25
CA TYR A 266 0.94 7.73 -14.60
C TYR A 266 -0.21 7.40 -15.57
N LEU A 267 -0.82 6.23 -15.47
CA LEU A 267 -1.96 5.91 -16.32
C LEU A 267 -3.19 6.77 -16.00
N GLU A 268 -3.42 7.18 -14.75
CA GLU A 268 -4.50 8.16 -14.45
C GLU A 268 -4.19 9.55 -14.99
N ARG A 269 -2.92 9.95 -15.00
CA ARG A 269 -2.52 11.21 -15.64
C ARG A 269 -2.95 11.20 -17.10
N LEU A 270 -2.67 10.11 -17.81
CA LEU A 270 -3.01 9.99 -19.23
C LEU A 270 -4.52 10.03 -19.48
N THR A 271 -5.32 9.38 -18.64
CA THR A 271 -6.80 9.38 -18.79
C THR A 271 -7.40 10.75 -18.55
N ASN A 272 -6.73 11.59 -17.75
CA ASN A 272 -7.13 12.95 -17.43
C ASN A 272 -6.39 14.02 -18.27
N GLU A 273 -5.70 13.59 -19.34
CA GLU A 273 -4.99 14.45 -20.30
C GLU A 273 -3.93 15.33 -19.62
N LEU A 274 -3.32 14.82 -18.57
CA LEU A 274 -2.24 15.50 -17.88
C LEU A 274 -0.90 15.19 -18.56
N PRO A 275 0.01 16.18 -18.63
CA PRO A 275 1.34 15.96 -19.19
C PRO A 275 2.15 14.97 -18.34
N ASN A 276 3.28 14.54 -18.89
CA ASN A 276 4.27 13.79 -18.12
C ASN A 276 4.67 14.58 -16.88
N LEU A 277 5.00 13.85 -15.81
CA LEU A 277 5.41 14.49 -14.57
C LEU A 277 6.75 15.19 -14.77
N GLU A 278 6.80 16.49 -14.53
CA GLU A 278 8.00 17.29 -14.77
C GLU A 278 9.01 17.10 -13.63
N ASP A 279 10.30 17.21 -13.97
CA ASP A 279 11.37 17.25 -12.98
C ASP A 279 11.34 18.55 -12.19
N PHE A 280 12.00 18.55 -11.04
CA PHE A 280 12.21 19.75 -10.23
C PHE A 280 13.67 19.88 -9.83
N ASP A 281 14.05 21.10 -9.48
CA ASP A 281 15.39 21.47 -9.05
C ASP A 281 15.30 22.06 -7.64
N TRP A 282 16.15 21.57 -6.74
CA TRP A 282 16.21 22.04 -5.35
C TRP A 282 16.57 23.53 -5.23
N GLU A 283 17.17 24.12 -6.27
CA GLU A 283 17.59 25.53 -6.30
C GLU A 283 16.56 26.47 -6.95
N LYS A 284 15.43 25.93 -7.43
CA LYS A 284 14.37 26.69 -8.10
C LYS A 284 13.07 26.71 -7.27
N PRO A 285 12.14 27.64 -7.58
CA PRO A 285 10.80 27.56 -7.01
C PRO A 285 10.17 26.19 -7.29
N PHE A 286 9.58 25.59 -6.26
CA PHE A 286 8.84 24.35 -6.40
C PHE A 286 7.42 24.65 -6.87
N TYR A 287 7.08 24.17 -8.06
CA TYR A 287 5.85 24.57 -8.75
C TYR A 287 4.60 23.84 -8.24
N ALA A 288 4.72 22.59 -7.79
CA ALA A 288 3.58 21.78 -7.40
C ALA A 288 3.06 22.18 -6.01
N GLY A 289 1.95 22.91 -5.98
CA GLY A 289 1.26 23.26 -4.73
C GLY A 289 0.53 22.08 -4.10
N TYR A 290 0.12 22.24 -2.85
CA TYR A 290 -0.78 21.34 -2.16
C TYR A 290 -1.44 22.07 -0.97
N TYR A 291 -2.78 22.01 -0.92
CA TYR A 291 -3.61 22.71 0.05
C TYR A 291 -4.48 21.70 0.81
N PRO A 292 -3.90 20.89 1.72
CA PRO A 292 -4.64 19.88 2.45
C PRO A 292 -5.73 20.53 3.30
N THR A 293 -6.97 20.06 3.11
CA THR A 293 -8.15 20.44 3.91
C THR A 293 -8.39 19.50 5.08
N MET A 294 -7.36 18.76 5.51
CA MET A 294 -7.40 17.87 6.66
C MET A 294 -6.89 18.59 7.92
N THR A 295 -7.28 18.09 9.08
CA THR A 295 -6.79 18.54 10.39
C THR A 295 -6.29 17.35 11.19
N TYR A 296 -5.35 17.59 12.08
CA TYR A 296 -4.98 16.63 13.11
C TYR A 296 -6.13 16.40 14.10
N GLN A 297 -6.06 15.33 14.87
CA GLN A 297 -7.05 15.00 15.88
C GLN A 297 -7.27 16.15 16.90
N ASN A 298 -6.22 16.90 17.22
CA ASN A 298 -6.29 18.06 18.10
C ASN A 298 -6.73 19.36 17.41
N GLY A 299 -7.16 19.29 16.15
CA GLY A 299 -7.66 20.42 15.38
C GLY A 299 -6.60 21.26 14.66
N LEU A 300 -5.31 20.97 14.83
CA LEU A 300 -4.25 21.69 14.08
C LEU A 300 -4.37 21.43 12.57
N PRO A 301 -4.23 22.45 11.71
CA PRO A 301 -4.27 22.27 10.27
C PRO A 301 -2.98 21.62 9.75
N PHE A 302 -3.08 20.92 8.63
CA PHE A 302 -1.89 20.47 7.90
C PHE A 302 -1.13 21.66 7.28
N PRO A 303 0.22 21.62 7.22
CA PRO A 303 1.01 22.56 6.44
C PRO A 303 0.55 22.63 4.99
N GLN A 304 0.52 23.84 4.45
CA GLN A 304 0.20 24.10 3.04
C GLN A 304 1.45 24.50 2.28
N ARG A 305 1.47 24.16 0.99
CA ARG A 305 2.53 24.53 0.07
C ARG A 305 1.93 25.30 -1.11
N PRO A 306 2.18 26.61 -1.22
CA PRO A 306 1.74 27.37 -2.37
C PRO A 306 2.44 26.91 -3.66
N GLU A 307 1.75 27.03 -4.79
CA GLU A 307 2.35 26.80 -6.10
C GLU A 307 3.46 27.82 -6.38
N TRP A 308 4.44 27.41 -7.19
CA TRP A 308 5.56 28.25 -7.63
C TRP A 308 6.29 28.97 -6.49
N SER A 309 6.41 28.31 -5.34
CA SER A 309 6.99 28.90 -4.14
C SER A 309 8.45 28.52 -3.97
N ASN A 310 9.28 29.46 -3.50
CA ASN A 310 10.63 29.15 -3.07
C ASN A 310 10.61 28.30 -1.80
N PHE A 311 11.61 27.42 -1.66
CA PHE A 311 11.81 26.72 -0.40
C PHE A 311 12.11 27.71 0.74
N PRO A 312 11.49 27.55 1.93
CA PRO A 312 11.80 28.39 3.09
C PRO A 312 13.27 28.31 3.50
N SER A 313 13.85 29.42 3.99
CA SER A 313 15.28 29.50 4.32
C SER A 313 15.76 28.45 5.32
N TYR A 314 14.91 28.07 6.29
CA TYR A 314 15.22 27.04 7.27
C TYR A 314 15.31 25.63 6.66
N LYS A 315 14.91 25.44 5.39
CA LYS A 315 15.08 24.18 4.66
C LYS A 315 16.43 24.07 3.94
N TYR A 316 17.18 25.15 3.76
CA TYR A 316 18.40 25.16 2.93
C TYR A 316 19.47 24.18 3.40
N LYS A 317 19.64 23.98 4.71
CA LYS A 317 20.56 22.97 5.25
C LYS A 317 20.22 21.54 4.81
N TYR A 318 18.93 21.21 4.70
CA TYR A 318 18.48 19.90 4.24
C TYR A 318 18.60 19.77 2.72
N ILE A 319 18.42 20.87 1.98
CA ILE A 319 18.66 20.91 0.53
C ILE A 319 20.13 20.66 0.19
N THR A 320 21.05 21.27 0.94
CA THR A 320 22.48 20.95 0.79
C THR A 320 22.75 19.47 1.10
N ASP A 321 22.19 18.96 2.19
CA ASP A 321 22.39 17.56 2.61
C ASP A 321 21.84 16.56 1.58
N ILE A 322 20.63 16.75 1.07
CA ILE A 322 20.04 15.82 0.09
C ILE A 322 20.83 15.82 -1.22
N LYS A 323 21.33 16.98 -1.69
CA LYS A 323 22.18 17.06 -2.89
C LYS A 323 23.48 16.26 -2.72
N ASP A 324 24.12 16.36 -1.55
CA ASP A 324 25.32 15.57 -1.23
C ASP A 324 25.02 14.07 -1.21
N LYS A 325 23.89 13.67 -0.63
CA LYS A 325 23.47 12.26 -0.56
C LYS A 325 23.12 11.70 -1.94
N GLU A 326 22.39 12.46 -2.75
CA GLU A 326 22.08 12.10 -4.14
C GLU A 326 23.37 11.91 -4.94
N SER A 327 24.34 12.82 -4.80
CA SER A 327 25.64 12.71 -5.47
C SER A 327 26.39 11.42 -5.09
N ARG A 328 26.41 11.06 -3.80
CA ARG A 328 27.04 9.83 -3.30
C ARG A 328 26.35 8.56 -3.83
N ILE A 329 25.01 8.55 -3.85
CA ILE A 329 24.24 7.42 -4.35
C ILE A 329 24.43 7.26 -5.86
N MET A 330 24.36 8.35 -6.63
CA MET A 330 24.65 8.31 -8.07
C MET A 330 26.07 7.79 -8.34
N SER A 331 27.06 8.26 -7.59
CA SER A 331 28.45 7.77 -7.71
C SER A 331 28.57 6.28 -7.38
N ALA A 332 27.85 5.80 -6.37
CA ALA A 332 27.83 4.38 -6.01
C ALA A 332 27.17 3.53 -7.11
N ILE A 333 26.08 4.03 -7.70
CA ILE A 333 25.45 3.42 -8.86
C ILE A 333 26.45 3.37 -10.01
N ASP A 334 27.02 4.50 -10.45
CA ASP A 334 27.88 4.56 -11.65
C ASP A 334 29.16 3.73 -11.53
N THR A 335 29.72 3.64 -10.33
CA THR A 335 30.94 2.85 -10.09
C THR A 335 30.64 1.36 -9.89
N GLY A 336 29.39 1.01 -9.58
CA GLY A 336 28.98 -0.35 -9.21
C GLY A 336 29.43 -0.76 -7.80
N TYR A 337 29.86 0.18 -6.95
CA TYR A 337 30.32 -0.11 -5.58
C TYR A 337 29.66 0.77 -4.53
N VAL A 338 29.21 0.16 -3.44
CA VAL A 338 28.76 0.86 -2.23
C VAL A 338 29.77 0.70 -1.10
N PHE A 339 29.85 1.69 -0.21
CA PHE A 339 30.64 1.62 1.01
C PHE A 339 29.83 0.99 2.13
N GLY A 340 30.35 -0.07 2.77
CA GLY A 340 29.78 -0.58 4.01
C GLY A 340 30.20 0.25 5.22
N ASN A 341 29.87 -0.26 6.41
CA ASN A 341 30.33 0.32 7.67
C ASN A 341 31.85 0.14 7.79
N GLY A 342 32.62 1.21 7.62
CA GLY A 342 34.09 1.19 7.64
C GLY A 342 34.70 1.46 6.25
N THR A 343 35.73 0.70 5.89
CA THR A 343 36.50 0.88 4.64
C THR A 343 36.15 -0.12 3.53
N THR A 344 35.26 -1.08 3.80
CA THR A 344 34.89 -2.15 2.87
C THR A 344 33.98 -1.64 1.76
N LYS A 345 34.25 -2.07 0.52
CA LYS A 345 33.42 -1.80 -0.66
C LYS A 345 32.70 -3.07 -1.09
N TYR A 346 31.44 -2.95 -1.50
CA TYR A 346 30.61 -4.06 -1.97
C TYR A 346 30.20 -3.79 -3.41
N TYR A 347 30.44 -4.76 -4.30
CA TYR A 347 29.97 -4.69 -5.67
C TYR A 347 28.45 -4.93 -5.71
N ILE A 348 27.71 -4.09 -6.45
CA ILE A 348 26.25 -4.10 -6.46
C ILE A 348 25.62 -4.51 -7.80
N TYR A 349 26.37 -4.95 -8.82
CA TYR A 349 25.73 -5.54 -10.01
C TYR A 349 25.73 -7.06 -9.92
N ASN A 350 25.06 -7.56 -8.89
CA ASN A 350 24.79 -8.97 -8.62
C ASN A 350 23.32 -9.12 -8.18
N GLU A 351 22.94 -10.32 -7.73
CA GLU A 351 21.56 -10.65 -7.34
C GLU A 351 21.08 -9.81 -6.14
N ASP A 352 21.94 -9.54 -5.15
CA ASP A 352 21.61 -8.79 -3.93
C ASP A 352 21.62 -7.25 -4.12
N GLY A 353 22.26 -6.78 -5.18
CA GLY A 353 22.60 -5.37 -5.35
C GLY A 353 21.39 -4.42 -5.38
N LEU A 354 20.25 -4.87 -5.92
CA LEU A 354 19.03 -4.06 -5.95
C LEU A 354 18.44 -3.89 -4.54
N ASN A 355 18.50 -4.95 -3.73
CA ASN A 355 18.08 -4.90 -2.32
C ASN A 355 18.96 -3.95 -1.52
N ILE A 356 20.29 -4.05 -1.68
CA ILE A 356 21.26 -3.15 -1.05
C ILE A 356 20.99 -1.68 -1.45
N LEU A 357 20.80 -1.41 -2.75
CA LEU A 357 20.54 -0.06 -3.24
C LEU A 357 19.22 0.50 -2.67
N GLY A 358 18.16 -0.30 -2.64
CA GLY A 358 16.88 0.11 -2.07
C GLY A 358 16.98 0.48 -0.60
N ASN A 359 17.71 -0.32 0.19
CA ASN A 359 17.97 -0.02 1.60
C ASN A 359 18.77 1.26 1.80
N ILE A 360 19.76 1.52 0.93
CA ILE A 360 20.54 2.76 0.93
C ILE A 360 19.67 3.98 0.61
N ILE A 361 18.82 3.90 -0.43
CA ILE A 361 17.97 5.01 -0.86
C ILE A 361 16.90 5.34 0.18
N GLU A 362 16.23 4.31 0.72
CA GLU A 362 15.25 4.50 1.81
C GLU A 362 15.94 4.99 3.09
N GLY A 363 17.18 4.54 3.33
CA GLY A 363 17.93 4.82 4.55
C GLY A 363 17.40 4.05 5.76
N ASN A 364 16.92 2.83 5.54
CA ASN A 364 16.37 1.96 6.58
C ASN A 364 17.45 1.32 7.47
N GLU A 365 17.06 0.57 8.51
CA GLU A 365 17.99 -0.08 9.46
C GLU A 365 18.96 -1.08 8.81
N ASP A 366 18.65 -1.62 7.62
CA ASP A 366 19.55 -2.51 6.87
C ASP A 366 20.43 -1.74 5.87
N SER A 367 20.39 -0.40 5.90
CA SER A 367 21.17 0.46 5.03
C SER A 367 22.67 0.37 5.32
N PHE A 368 23.44 0.16 4.26
CA PHE A 368 24.90 0.18 4.34
C PHE A 368 25.36 1.61 4.59
N ASN A 369 26.21 1.82 5.60
CA ASN A 369 26.81 3.12 5.90
C ASN A 369 25.77 4.26 5.92
N GLN A 370 24.71 4.07 6.70
CA GLN A 370 23.58 5.00 6.81
C GLN A 370 24.01 6.45 7.11
N ARG A 371 25.13 6.66 7.84
CA ARG A 371 25.67 8.02 8.08
C ARG A 371 26.21 8.68 6.81
N PHE A 372 26.81 7.89 5.92
CA PHE A 372 27.37 8.39 4.66
C PHE A 372 26.30 8.63 3.60
N TYR A 373 25.35 7.70 3.45
CA TYR A 373 24.29 7.78 2.42
C TYR A 373 22.99 8.45 2.88
N GLY A 374 22.69 8.46 4.18
CA GLY A 374 21.50 9.10 4.73
C GLY A 374 20.19 8.42 4.28
N SER A 375 19.15 9.23 4.07
CA SER A 375 17.85 8.82 3.53
C SER A 375 17.33 9.89 2.58
N ILE A 376 17.24 9.56 1.29
CA ILE A 376 16.66 10.46 0.28
C ILE A 376 15.14 10.58 0.50
N ASP A 377 14.50 9.48 0.88
CA ASP A 377 13.07 9.41 1.20
C ASP A 377 12.69 10.40 2.31
N ALA A 378 13.34 10.28 3.49
CA ALA A 378 13.02 11.10 4.65
C ALA A 378 13.41 12.58 4.44
N LEU A 379 14.58 12.86 3.84
CA LEU A 379 14.99 14.23 3.54
C LEU A 379 14.06 14.89 2.52
N GLY A 380 13.69 14.18 1.45
CA GLY A 380 12.80 14.68 0.42
C GLY A 380 11.43 15.06 0.99
N ARG A 381 10.85 14.19 1.83
CA ARG A 381 9.58 14.44 2.53
C ARG A 381 9.67 15.67 3.43
N LYS A 382 10.76 15.81 4.19
CA LYS A 382 10.99 16.95 5.09
C LYS A 382 11.14 18.28 4.34
N ILE A 383 11.74 18.27 3.14
CA ILE A 383 11.93 19.50 2.35
C ILE A 383 10.62 19.86 1.64
N LEU A 384 10.05 18.91 0.90
CA LEU A 384 8.87 19.12 0.06
C LEU A 384 7.58 19.30 0.86
N GLY A 385 7.56 18.85 2.12
CA GLY A 385 6.40 19.01 3.00
C GLY A 385 6.10 20.44 3.43
N TYR A 386 7.07 21.37 3.29
CA TYR A 386 6.95 22.78 3.74
C TYR A 386 6.55 22.95 5.22
N ASN A 387 6.61 21.88 6.02
CA ASN A 387 6.39 21.91 7.45
C ASN A 387 7.37 22.85 8.14
N LEU A 388 6.92 23.48 9.22
CA LEU A 388 7.75 24.31 10.08
C LEU A 388 8.77 23.44 10.83
N GLU A 389 9.91 24.02 11.19
CA GLU A 389 10.81 23.34 12.14
C GLU A 389 10.11 23.17 13.49
N PRO A 390 10.29 22.02 14.16
CA PRO A 390 9.73 21.81 15.49
C PRO A 390 10.21 22.87 16.48
N SER A 391 9.29 23.38 17.31
CA SER A 391 9.65 24.30 18.39
C SER A 391 10.21 23.57 19.62
N SER A 392 9.92 22.27 19.74
CA SER A 392 10.51 21.36 20.73
C SER A 392 10.43 19.91 20.25
N LYS A 393 10.93 18.94 21.03
CA LYS A 393 10.84 17.51 20.69
C LYS A 393 9.41 16.97 20.52
N TYR A 394 8.41 17.62 21.13
CA TYR A 394 7.00 17.21 21.09
C TYR A 394 6.08 18.16 20.32
N LYS A 395 6.55 19.37 20.01
CA LYS A 395 5.77 20.38 19.27
C LYS A 395 6.19 20.36 17.80
N ILE A 396 5.62 19.41 17.09
CA ILE A 396 5.83 19.17 15.66
C ILE A 396 4.59 19.56 14.85
N LEU A 397 4.77 19.79 13.56
CA LEU A 397 3.67 20.01 12.62
C LEU A 397 3.95 19.26 11.33
N PRO A 398 3.71 17.93 11.28
CA PRO A 398 4.03 17.13 10.11
C PRO A 398 3.25 17.60 8.88
N SER A 399 3.83 17.42 7.70
CA SER A 399 3.12 17.55 6.42
C SER A 399 2.41 16.24 6.04
N ALA A 400 1.61 16.27 4.97
CA ALA A 400 1.04 15.03 4.40
C ALA A 400 2.13 14.03 3.97
N LEU A 401 3.33 14.52 3.62
CA LEU A 401 4.47 13.67 3.29
C LEU A 401 5.14 13.04 4.51
N GLU A 402 4.83 13.45 5.74
CA GLU A 402 5.43 12.87 6.96
C GLU A 402 4.47 11.89 7.65
N ILE A 403 3.42 11.44 6.95
CA ILE A 403 2.44 10.45 7.43
C ILE A 403 2.09 9.55 6.26
N PHE A 404 2.24 8.22 6.41
CA PHE A 404 2.02 7.29 5.30
C PHE A 404 0.59 7.39 4.75
N SER A 405 -0.43 7.42 5.62
CA SER A 405 -1.84 7.47 5.23
C SER A 405 -2.27 8.73 4.47
N THR A 406 -1.42 9.76 4.38
CA THR A 406 -1.73 10.99 3.62
C THR A 406 -0.71 11.29 2.53
N SER A 407 0.37 10.51 2.43
CA SER A 407 1.48 10.78 1.52
C SER A 407 1.06 10.82 0.06
N LEU A 408 0.19 9.89 -0.37
CA LEU A 408 -0.26 9.81 -1.76
C LEU A 408 -1.18 10.96 -2.18
N ARG A 409 -1.67 11.76 -1.24
CA ARG A 409 -2.53 12.91 -1.52
C ARG A 409 -1.77 14.11 -2.08
N ASP A 410 -0.47 14.18 -1.82
CA ASP A 410 0.36 15.32 -2.15
C ASP A 410 1.05 15.12 -3.53
N PRO A 411 0.85 16.01 -4.53
CA PRO A 411 1.54 15.93 -5.81
C PRO A 411 3.09 15.93 -5.74
N ALA A 412 3.68 16.41 -4.63
CA ALA A 412 5.11 16.35 -4.39
C ALA A 412 5.61 14.94 -4.07
N PHE A 413 4.75 14.05 -3.57
CA PHE A 413 5.06 12.63 -3.40
C PHE A 413 5.51 12.05 -4.74
N TYR A 414 4.68 12.20 -5.77
CA TYR A 414 4.95 11.61 -7.08
C TYR A 414 6.23 12.17 -7.71
N ARG A 415 6.56 13.43 -7.45
CA ARG A 415 7.80 14.06 -7.95
C ARG A 415 9.03 13.57 -7.21
N LEU A 416 8.96 13.42 -5.89
CA LEU A 416 10.01 12.78 -5.10
C LEU A 416 10.25 11.35 -5.55
N TYR A 417 9.18 10.56 -5.71
CA TYR A 417 9.29 9.17 -6.09
C TYR A 417 9.66 8.97 -7.55
N LYS A 418 9.31 9.89 -8.46
CA LYS A 418 9.91 9.92 -9.81
C LYS A 418 11.43 10.02 -9.71
N ARG A 419 11.96 10.96 -8.91
CA ARG A 419 13.41 11.13 -8.72
C ARG A 419 14.08 9.90 -8.12
N ILE A 420 13.44 9.21 -7.18
CA ILE A 420 13.91 7.94 -6.61
C ILE A 420 13.87 6.80 -7.65
N VAL A 421 12.78 6.70 -8.40
CA VAL A 421 12.61 5.69 -9.46
C VAL A 421 13.60 5.92 -10.61
N ASP A 422 14.00 7.15 -10.89
CA ASP A 422 15.06 7.46 -11.85
C ASP A 422 16.42 6.90 -11.39
N LEU A 423 16.71 6.84 -10.07
CA LEU A 423 17.89 6.14 -9.53
C LEU A 423 17.79 4.62 -9.73
N TYR A 424 16.60 4.05 -9.51
CA TYR A 424 16.33 2.65 -9.81
C TYR A 424 16.60 2.31 -11.29
N TYR A 425 16.09 3.13 -12.21
CA TYR A 425 16.33 2.94 -13.64
C TYR A 425 17.79 3.11 -14.01
N ARG A 426 18.47 4.13 -13.46
CA ARG A 426 19.91 4.31 -13.67
C ARG A 426 20.68 3.05 -13.25
N TYR A 427 20.36 2.46 -12.11
CA TYR A 427 20.96 1.21 -11.67
C TYR A 427 20.67 0.05 -12.62
N LYS A 428 19.39 -0.15 -12.99
CA LYS A 428 18.97 -1.21 -13.92
C LYS A 428 19.69 -1.12 -15.27
N MET A 429 19.92 0.10 -15.77
CA MET A 429 20.60 0.32 -17.04
C MET A 429 22.11 0.08 -17.01
N HIS A 430 22.74 0.02 -15.84
CA HIS A 430 24.14 -0.39 -15.73
C HIS A 430 24.30 -1.91 -15.55
N GLN A 431 23.24 -2.63 -15.22
CA GLN A 431 23.28 -4.10 -15.19
C GLN A 431 23.46 -4.66 -16.60
N THR A 432 24.04 -5.86 -16.70
CA THR A 432 24.14 -6.55 -17.99
C THR A 432 22.73 -6.73 -18.60
N PRO A 433 22.52 -6.27 -19.85
CA PRO A 433 21.27 -6.48 -20.56
C PRO A 433 20.98 -7.98 -20.72
N TYR A 434 19.71 -8.37 -20.78
CA TYR A 434 19.34 -9.75 -21.10
C TYR A 434 19.80 -10.15 -22.50
N ASN A 435 20.24 -11.39 -22.66
CA ASN A 435 20.46 -11.99 -23.97
C ASN A 435 19.12 -12.39 -24.59
N LYS A 436 19.07 -12.46 -25.93
CA LYS A 436 17.84 -12.85 -26.65
C LYS A 436 17.32 -14.22 -26.20
N ASP A 437 18.23 -15.17 -25.97
CA ASP A 437 17.90 -16.53 -25.55
C ASP A 437 17.37 -16.62 -24.09
N GLU A 438 17.54 -15.56 -23.29
CA GLU A 438 16.93 -15.47 -21.96
C GLU A 438 15.47 -14.98 -22.02
N LEU A 439 15.08 -14.36 -23.13
CA LEU A 439 13.77 -13.74 -23.33
C LEU A 439 12.86 -14.52 -24.27
N ILE A 440 13.45 -15.17 -25.29
CA ILE A 440 12.73 -15.89 -26.35
C ILE A 440 12.72 -17.38 -26.03
N TYR A 441 11.52 -17.96 -25.96
CA TYR A 441 11.31 -19.39 -25.76
C TYR A 441 10.55 -19.97 -26.96
N PRO A 442 11.24 -20.46 -28.00
CA PRO A 442 10.60 -20.93 -29.24
C PRO A 442 9.59 -22.06 -29.05
N ASN A 443 9.81 -22.88 -28.01
CA ASN A 443 8.98 -24.03 -27.67
C ASN A 443 7.66 -23.65 -26.94
N LEU A 444 7.44 -22.34 -26.71
CA LEU A 444 6.25 -21.76 -26.12
C LEU A 444 5.69 -20.71 -27.06
N LYS A 445 4.49 -20.95 -27.58
CA LYS A 445 3.84 -20.04 -28.52
C LYS A 445 2.48 -19.59 -28.01
N ILE A 446 2.30 -18.28 -27.88
CA ILE A 446 0.99 -17.66 -27.64
C ILE A 446 0.23 -17.69 -28.97
N GLU A 447 -0.82 -18.49 -29.03
CA GLU A 447 -1.69 -18.62 -30.21
C GLU A 447 -2.79 -17.54 -30.20
N SER A 448 -3.30 -17.18 -29.03
CA SER A 448 -4.27 -16.09 -28.89
C SER A 448 -4.25 -15.45 -27.50
N PHE A 449 -4.56 -14.15 -27.48
CA PHE A 449 -4.82 -13.38 -26.27
C PHE A 449 -5.98 -12.42 -26.51
N SER A 450 -7.07 -12.66 -25.78
CA SER A 450 -8.26 -11.80 -25.81
C SER A 450 -8.72 -11.51 -24.39
N ILE A 451 -9.39 -10.38 -24.21
CA ILE A 451 -9.82 -9.89 -22.91
C ILE A 451 -11.28 -9.46 -23.05
N ASP A 452 -12.08 -9.72 -22.02
CA ASP A 452 -13.46 -9.22 -21.96
C ASP A 452 -13.49 -7.68 -21.96
N LYS A 453 -14.69 -7.10 -22.09
CA LYS A 453 -14.85 -5.65 -22.14
C LYS A 453 -14.44 -5.01 -20.82
N LEU A 454 -13.47 -4.09 -20.87
CA LEU A 454 -12.98 -3.34 -19.72
C LEU A 454 -13.86 -2.11 -19.47
N ILE A 455 -14.57 -2.09 -18.33
CA ILE A 455 -15.50 -1.01 -17.99
C ILE A 455 -15.24 -0.53 -16.57
N THR A 456 -14.92 0.75 -16.44
CA THR A 456 -14.81 1.47 -15.16
C THR A 456 -16.07 2.28 -14.88
N TYR A 457 -16.31 2.58 -13.61
CA TYR A 457 -17.43 3.41 -13.13
C TYR A 457 -17.10 3.97 -11.73
N PHE A 458 -17.92 4.89 -11.22
CA PHE A 458 -17.87 5.30 -9.82
C PHE A 458 -18.97 4.58 -9.03
N GLU A 459 -18.62 4.12 -7.83
CA GLU A 459 -19.52 3.46 -6.89
C GLU A 459 -19.54 4.20 -5.57
N GLN A 460 -20.72 4.41 -4.99
CA GLN A 460 -20.84 5.02 -3.67
C GLN A 460 -20.35 4.04 -2.60
N PHE A 461 -19.48 4.51 -1.71
CA PHE A 461 -18.96 3.71 -0.61
C PHE A 461 -19.13 4.44 0.71
N ASP A 462 -19.62 3.72 1.73
CA ASP A 462 -19.85 4.23 3.06
C ASP A 462 -18.76 3.78 4.03
N THR A 463 -18.14 4.75 4.71
CA THR A 463 -17.12 4.51 5.72
C THR A 463 -17.64 4.89 7.10
N THR A 464 -17.52 3.98 8.06
CA THR A 464 -17.83 4.27 9.47
C THR A 464 -16.72 5.13 10.09
N ILE A 465 -17.10 6.20 10.79
CA ILE A 465 -16.14 7.17 11.35
C ILE A 465 -16.26 7.33 12.87
N SER A 466 -16.73 6.30 13.57
CA SER A 466 -16.97 6.36 15.03
C SER A 466 -15.76 6.89 15.81
N ASN A 467 -14.54 6.40 15.52
CA ASN A 467 -13.32 6.86 16.20
C ASN A 467 -12.99 8.36 15.99
N GLY A 468 -13.58 9.01 14.99
CA GLY A 468 -13.44 10.44 14.74
C GLY A 468 -14.37 11.31 15.58
N LEU A 469 -15.32 10.71 16.30
CA LEU A 469 -16.33 11.41 17.07
C LEU A 469 -16.03 11.30 18.57
N PHE A 470 -16.11 12.44 19.26
CA PHE A 470 -16.05 12.44 20.72
C PHE A 470 -17.35 11.87 21.29
N MET A 471 -17.21 10.87 22.14
CA MET A 471 -18.31 10.28 22.90
C MET A 471 -18.56 11.06 24.19
N ASP A 472 -19.83 11.32 24.48
CA ASP A 472 -20.29 11.88 25.74
C ASP A 472 -20.87 10.73 26.58
N ALA A 473 -20.24 10.42 27.71
CA ALA A 473 -20.58 9.30 28.58
C ALA A 473 -21.97 9.41 29.22
N GLN A 474 -22.66 10.55 29.10
CA GLN A 474 -23.95 10.80 29.74
C GLN A 474 -25.20 10.46 28.91
N LYS A 475 -25.07 9.91 27.69
CA LYS A 475 -26.23 9.54 26.87
C LYS A 475 -26.45 8.03 26.85
N ASP A 476 -27.51 7.61 27.53
CA ASP A 476 -27.99 6.22 27.69
C ASP A 476 -28.63 5.61 26.42
N ASP A 477 -28.57 6.31 25.28
CA ASP A 477 -29.10 5.82 24.01
C ASP A 477 -28.01 5.11 23.21
N LYS A 478 -28.35 3.99 22.54
CA LYS A 478 -27.49 3.37 21.51
C LYS A 478 -26.99 4.45 20.56
N LEU A 479 -25.67 4.62 20.51
CA LEU A 479 -25.05 5.69 19.74
C LEU A 479 -25.45 5.58 18.27
N PRO A 480 -25.72 6.72 17.62
CA PRO A 480 -25.99 6.71 16.21
C PRO A 480 -24.75 6.28 15.42
N LEU A 481 -24.96 5.47 14.39
CA LEU A 481 -23.90 5.09 13.47
C LEU A 481 -23.71 6.23 12.46
N ILE A 482 -22.51 6.80 12.44
CA ILE A 482 -22.19 7.95 11.57
C ILE A 482 -21.25 7.46 10.48
N LYS A 483 -21.65 7.70 9.23
CA LYS A 483 -20.90 7.30 8.04
C LYS A 483 -20.60 8.46 7.11
N ILE A 484 -19.50 8.36 6.39
CA ILE A 484 -19.17 9.23 5.26
C ILE A 484 -19.33 8.43 3.97
N ARG A 485 -20.10 8.98 3.02
CA ARG A 485 -20.30 8.44 1.67
C ARG A 485 -19.43 9.17 0.66
N GLN A 486 -18.60 8.43 -0.09
CA GLN A 486 -17.78 8.95 -1.18
C GLN A 486 -17.93 8.09 -2.43
N PRO A 487 -18.03 8.69 -3.64
CA PRO A 487 -17.92 7.94 -4.88
C PRO A 487 -16.47 7.52 -5.10
N ARG A 488 -16.20 6.22 -5.29
CA ARG A 488 -14.85 5.68 -5.55
C ARG A 488 -14.79 4.97 -6.89
N LEU A 489 -13.63 5.03 -7.55
CA LEU A 489 -13.42 4.36 -8.83
C LEU A 489 -13.50 2.84 -8.66
N ASN A 490 -14.21 2.18 -9.57
CA ASN A 490 -14.33 0.73 -9.67
C ASN A 490 -14.34 0.25 -11.13
N HIS A 491 -14.27 -1.06 -11.34
CA HIS A 491 -14.45 -1.71 -12.64
C HIS A 491 -15.29 -2.97 -12.55
N LYS A 492 -15.87 -3.38 -13.68
CA LYS A 492 -16.53 -4.69 -13.78
C LYS A 492 -15.47 -5.80 -13.83
N PRO A 493 -15.72 -6.97 -13.22
CA PRO A 493 -14.86 -8.13 -13.40
C PRO A 493 -14.72 -8.50 -14.88
N PHE A 494 -13.54 -8.96 -15.29
CA PHE A 494 -13.24 -9.36 -16.65
C PHE A 494 -12.29 -10.56 -16.66
N ASN A 495 -12.27 -11.32 -17.75
CA ASN A 495 -11.35 -12.44 -17.91
C ASN A 495 -10.29 -12.18 -18.99
N PHE A 496 -9.09 -12.65 -18.72
CA PHE A 496 -8.06 -12.90 -19.73
C PHE A 496 -8.27 -14.30 -20.31
N HIS A 497 -8.37 -14.41 -21.63
CA HIS A 497 -8.44 -15.67 -22.36
C HIS A 497 -7.16 -15.85 -23.15
N ILE A 498 -6.37 -16.86 -22.77
CA ILE A 498 -5.02 -17.10 -23.30
C ILE A 498 -4.97 -18.50 -23.88
N THR A 499 -4.52 -18.63 -25.13
CA THR A 499 -4.21 -19.94 -25.73
C THR A 499 -2.70 -20.05 -25.93
N ILE A 500 -2.08 -21.07 -25.32
CA ILE A 500 -0.64 -21.32 -25.41
C ILE A 500 -0.42 -22.71 -25.98
N ASN A 501 0.39 -22.81 -27.03
CA ASN A 501 0.91 -24.07 -27.54
C ASN A 501 2.31 -24.31 -26.94
N SER A 502 2.51 -25.47 -26.31
CA SER A 502 3.80 -25.86 -25.74
C SER A 502 4.29 -27.15 -26.37
N ASP A 503 5.55 -27.24 -26.77
CA ASP A 503 6.07 -28.46 -27.42
C ASP A 503 6.15 -29.66 -26.46
N LYS A 504 6.21 -29.40 -25.15
CA LYS A 504 6.27 -30.42 -24.10
C LYS A 504 5.55 -29.97 -22.83
N ALA A 505 5.25 -30.91 -21.95
CA ALA A 505 4.76 -30.58 -20.63
C ALA A 505 5.83 -29.80 -19.83
N MET A 506 5.45 -28.70 -19.19
CA MET A 506 6.35 -27.88 -18.38
C MET A 506 5.59 -26.94 -17.44
N LYS A 507 6.28 -26.47 -16.40
CA LYS A 507 5.83 -25.31 -15.61
C LYS A 507 6.16 -24.02 -16.35
N ALA A 508 5.22 -23.10 -16.35
CA ALA A 508 5.39 -21.77 -16.92
C ALA A 508 4.87 -20.68 -15.98
N ALA A 509 5.51 -19.52 -16.03
CA ALA A 509 5.06 -18.29 -15.40
C ALA A 509 4.41 -17.41 -16.47
N ILE A 510 3.21 -16.92 -16.17
CA ILE A 510 2.51 -15.93 -16.99
C ILE A 510 2.61 -14.59 -16.28
N ARG A 511 3.02 -13.56 -17.01
CA ARG A 511 3.04 -12.17 -16.55
C ARG A 511 2.24 -11.30 -17.49
N ILE A 512 1.43 -10.43 -16.92
CA ILE A 512 0.65 -9.44 -17.68
C ILE A 512 0.98 -8.06 -17.14
N PHE A 513 1.32 -7.17 -18.06
CA PHE A 513 1.57 -5.76 -17.75
C PHE A 513 0.60 -4.87 -18.50
N LEU A 514 0.11 -3.81 -17.85
CA LEU A 514 -0.68 -2.76 -18.49
C LEU A 514 0.18 -1.52 -18.68
N GLY A 515 0.20 -0.98 -19.90
CA GLY A 515 0.98 0.20 -20.24
C GLY A 515 0.28 1.11 -21.23
N PRO A 516 0.85 2.30 -21.44
CA PRO A 516 0.26 3.32 -22.30
C PRO A 516 0.43 2.97 -23.78
N LYS A 517 -0.56 3.29 -24.61
CA LYS A 517 -0.44 3.22 -26.08
C LYS A 517 -0.01 4.55 -26.68
N TYR A 518 -0.63 5.64 -26.23
CA TYR A 518 -0.34 7.00 -26.69
C TYR A 518 0.03 7.89 -25.50
N SER A 519 0.87 8.89 -25.76
CA SER A 519 1.15 9.97 -24.83
C SER A 519 -0.05 10.92 -24.69
N SER A 520 0.02 11.83 -23.71
CA SER A 520 -0.99 12.88 -23.51
C SER A 520 -1.16 13.82 -24.70
N HIS A 521 -0.18 13.88 -25.61
CA HIS A 521 -0.23 14.63 -26.87
C HIS A 521 -0.61 13.76 -28.07
N HIS A 522 -1.18 12.58 -27.83
CA HIS A 522 -1.60 11.60 -28.85
C HIS A 522 -0.49 11.04 -29.75
N LYS A 523 0.79 11.22 -29.39
CA LYS A 523 1.91 10.53 -30.05
C LYS A 523 1.95 9.07 -29.59
N LEU A 524 2.08 8.12 -30.53
CA LEU A 524 2.31 6.70 -30.24
C LEU A 524 3.58 6.51 -29.40
N TYR A 525 3.52 5.69 -28.36
CA TYR A 525 4.70 5.32 -27.59
C TYR A 525 5.60 4.38 -28.39
N GLU A 526 6.88 4.76 -28.49
CA GLU A 526 7.91 3.94 -29.12
C GLU A 526 8.48 2.97 -28.07
N LEU A 527 8.60 1.71 -28.47
CA LEU A 527 9.27 0.67 -27.68
C LEU A 527 10.73 0.57 -28.16
N PRO A 528 11.70 0.36 -27.27
CA PRO A 528 11.56 -0.13 -25.89
C PRO A 528 11.53 0.97 -24.79
N GLU A 529 11.82 2.24 -25.13
CA GLU A 529 12.05 3.32 -24.17
C GLU A 529 10.92 3.52 -23.14
N ASN A 530 9.68 3.21 -23.54
CA ASN A 530 8.48 3.45 -22.75
C ASN A 530 7.97 2.21 -22.00
N LEU A 531 8.68 1.07 -22.10
CA LEU A 531 8.37 -0.13 -21.31
C LEU A 531 8.47 0.12 -19.81
N LYS A 532 9.26 1.11 -19.39
CA LYS A 532 9.35 1.56 -18.00
C LYS A 532 8.01 2.01 -17.39
N TYR A 533 7.05 2.44 -18.22
CA TYR A 533 5.72 2.89 -17.77
C TYR A 533 4.67 1.77 -17.67
N PHE A 534 5.06 0.52 -17.93
CA PHE A 534 4.19 -0.62 -17.76
C PHE A 534 4.18 -1.06 -16.29
N TYR A 535 3.00 -1.21 -15.71
CA TYR A 535 2.87 -1.80 -14.37
C TYR A 535 2.34 -3.23 -14.49
N GLU A 536 2.93 -4.13 -13.71
CA GLU A 536 2.51 -5.52 -13.58
C GLU A 536 1.10 -5.62 -12.97
N ILE A 537 0.16 -6.25 -13.70
CA ILE A 537 -1.23 -6.43 -13.25
C ILE A 537 -1.53 -7.86 -12.80
N ASP A 538 -0.81 -8.87 -13.31
CA ASP A 538 -0.88 -10.24 -12.78
C ASP A 538 0.41 -11.02 -13.05
N ASN A 539 0.66 -12.02 -12.20
CA ASN A 539 1.81 -12.92 -12.25
C ASN A 539 1.48 -14.23 -11.51
N TRP A 540 1.52 -15.35 -12.22
CA TRP A 540 1.25 -16.66 -11.63
C TRP A 540 1.96 -17.80 -12.37
N ILE A 541 2.11 -18.93 -11.67
CA ILE A 541 2.68 -20.16 -12.21
C ILE A 541 1.57 -21.17 -12.48
N LEU A 542 1.71 -21.92 -13.57
CA LEU A 542 0.85 -23.06 -13.90
C LEU A 542 1.63 -24.19 -14.58
N ASP A 543 1.02 -25.37 -14.61
CA ASP A 543 1.50 -26.51 -15.40
C ASP A 543 0.84 -26.48 -16.80
N LEU A 544 1.67 -26.47 -17.84
CA LEU A 544 1.25 -26.60 -19.25
C LEU A 544 1.44 -28.05 -19.72
N ASN A 545 0.49 -28.54 -20.50
CA ASN A 545 0.63 -29.80 -21.24
C ASN A 545 1.32 -29.59 -22.58
N ALA A 546 1.84 -30.68 -23.17
CA ALA A 546 2.25 -30.67 -24.57
C ALA A 546 1.04 -30.42 -25.49
N GLY A 547 1.20 -29.57 -26.50
CA GLY A 547 0.14 -29.11 -27.38
C GLY A 547 -0.57 -27.85 -26.86
N LEU A 548 -1.85 -27.70 -27.23
CA LEU A 548 -2.66 -26.52 -26.94
C LEU A 548 -3.21 -26.52 -25.52
N ASN A 549 -3.02 -25.42 -24.82
CA ASN A 549 -3.54 -25.13 -23.49
C ASN A 549 -4.44 -23.89 -23.58
N LYS A 550 -5.66 -23.98 -23.04
CA LYS A 550 -6.61 -22.87 -22.97
C LYS A 550 -6.76 -22.44 -21.53
N ILE A 551 -6.46 -21.18 -21.25
CA ILE A 551 -6.38 -20.62 -19.91
C ILE A 551 -7.35 -19.45 -19.84
N THR A 552 -8.14 -19.43 -18.77
CA THR A 552 -9.01 -18.31 -18.42
C THR A 552 -8.60 -17.84 -17.04
N ARG A 553 -8.31 -16.55 -16.90
CA ARG A 553 -7.87 -15.92 -15.64
C ARG A 553 -8.74 -14.72 -15.34
N ASN A 554 -9.42 -14.71 -14.20
CA ASN A 554 -10.30 -13.62 -13.81
C ASN A 554 -9.51 -12.47 -13.13
N SER A 555 -9.94 -11.22 -13.34
CA SER A 555 -9.33 -10.05 -12.69
C SER A 555 -9.31 -10.14 -11.16
N GLN A 556 -10.29 -10.78 -10.55
CA GLN A 556 -10.38 -10.93 -9.09
C GLN A 556 -9.34 -11.90 -8.50
N GLU A 557 -8.68 -12.67 -9.35
CA GLU A 557 -7.64 -13.60 -8.91
C GLU A 557 -6.23 -12.99 -8.98
N CYS A 558 -6.08 -11.74 -9.45
CA CYS A 558 -4.79 -11.07 -9.60
C CYS A 558 -3.99 -11.09 -8.29
N PHE A 559 -2.72 -11.48 -8.36
CA PHE A 559 -1.98 -11.94 -7.18
C PHE A 559 -1.80 -10.89 -6.08
N PHE A 560 -1.92 -9.59 -6.32
CA PHE A 560 -1.66 -8.55 -5.32
C PHE A 560 -2.90 -7.75 -4.91
N THR A 561 -4.06 -8.05 -5.49
CA THR A 561 -5.29 -7.30 -5.22
C THR A 561 -6.14 -7.91 -4.10
N ILE A 562 -6.98 -7.10 -3.47
CA ILE A 562 -7.99 -7.54 -2.51
C ILE A 562 -9.26 -6.70 -2.67
N ASN A 563 -10.42 -7.30 -2.36
CA ASN A 563 -11.68 -6.57 -2.25
C ASN A 563 -11.63 -5.56 -1.10
N ASP A 564 -12.52 -4.56 -1.15
CA ASP A 564 -12.68 -3.63 -0.04
C ASP A 564 -12.99 -4.36 1.28
N GLN A 565 -12.38 -3.89 2.37
CA GLN A 565 -12.64 -4.45 3.69
C GLN A 565 -14.08 -4.16 4.11
N GLU A 566 -14.69 -5.14 4.77
CA GLU A 566 -15.99 -4.94 5.39
C GLU A 566 -15.91 -3.83 6.46
N PRO A 567 -16.91 -2.95 6.56
CA PRO A 567 -16.97 -1.95 7.63
C PRO A 567 -16.87 -2.60 9.02
N SER A 568 -16.16 -1.96 9.96
CA SER A 568 -15.86 -2.58 11.26
C SER A 568 -17.12 -2.99 12.03
N GLU A 569 -18.21 -2.24 11.93
CA GLU A 569 -19.46 -2.61 12.61
C GLU A 569 -20.06 -3.91 12.07
N VAL A 570 -19.98 -4.14 10.76
CA VAL A 570 -20.48 -5.37 10.12
C VAL A 570 -19.60 -6.55 10.49
N PHE A 571 -18.28 -6.38 10.41
CA PHE A 571 -17.31 -7.39 10.81
C PHE A 571 -17.48 -7.78 12.28
N TYR A 572 -17.62 -6.79 13.16
CA TYR A 572 -17.80 -6.99 14.60
C TYR A 572 -19.12 -7.70 14.92
N SER A 573 -20.23 -7.34 14.28
CA SER A 573 -21.51 -8.06 14.45
C SER A 573 -21.41 -9.53 14.02
N LYS A 574 -20.71 -9.84 12.92
CA LYS A 574 -20.47 -11.24 12.49
C LYS A 574 -19.63 -12.00 13.52
N LEU A 575 -18.61 -11.34 14.06
CA LEU A 575 -17.72 -11.89 15.09
C LEU A 575 -18.50 -12.22 16.37
N GLU A 576 -19.33 -11.30 16.88
CA GLU A 576 -20.15 -11.55 18.06
C GLU A 576 -21.18 -12.64 17.85
N ALA A 577 -21.85 -12.65 16.70
CA ALA A 577 -22.77 -13.73 16.37
C ALA A 577 -22.07 -15.09 16.39
N SER A 578 -20.84 -15.18 15.89
CA SER A 578 -20.08 -16.45 15.87
C SER A 578 -19.54 -16.86 17.25
N LEU A 579 -19.35 -15.92 18.18
CA LEU A 579 -18.92 -16.19 19.55
C LEU A 579 -20.06 -16.70 20.45
N TYR A 580 -21.28 -16.21 20.23
CA TYR A 580 -22.42 -16.43 21.13
C TYR A 580 -23.56 -17.24 20.49
N SER A 581 -23.41 -17.66 19.23
CA SER A 581 -24.35 -18.55 18.53
C SER A 581 -23.58 -19.57 17.68
N ASP A 582 -24.25 -20.61 17.18
CA ASP A 582 -23.66 -21.69 16.39
C ASP A 582 -23.29 -21.30 14.94
N LYS A 583 -22.94 -20.04 14.70
CA LYS A 583 -22.54 -19.55 13.37
C LYS A 583 -21.03 -19.73 13.15
N THR A 584 -20.66 -20.21 11.98
CA THR A 584 -19.26 -20.34 11.58
C THR A 584 -18.69 -19.00 11.15
N PHE A 585 -17.44 -18.76 11.52
CA PHE A 585 -16.66 -17.59 11.08
C PHE A 585 -15.46 -18.08 10.29
N ASN A 586 -15.33 -17.60 9.05
CA ASN A 586 -14.19 -17.92 8.21
C ASN A 586 -13.27 -16.70 8.08
N TYR A 587 -11.97 -16.92 8.09
CA TYR A 587 -10.94 -15.91 7.88
C TYR A 587 -9.98 -16.34 6.76
N TYR A 588 -9.31 -15.35 6.18
CA TYR A 588 -8.39 -15.54 5.07
C TYR A 588 -6.94 -15.37 5.52
N GLU A 589 -6.03 -16.13 4.91
CA GLU A 589 -4.60 -15.99 5.19
C GLU A 589 -4.03 -14.65 4.67
N ARG A 590 -4.62 -14.10 3.61
CA ARG A 590 -4.33 -12.74 3.14
C ARG A 590 -5.31 -11.74 3.74
N ILE A 591 -4.79 -10.80 4.52
CA ILE A 591 -5.60 -9.83 5.28
C ILE A 591 -5.76 -8.50 4.54
N PHE A 592 -4.78 -8.13 3.69
CA PHE A 592 -4.77 -6.85 2.99
C PHE A 592 -4.07 -6.96 1.62
N GLY A 593 -4.17 -5.90 0.80
CA GLY A 593 -3.64 -5.87 -0.55
C GLY A 593 -3.93 -4.54 -1.24
N PHE A 594 -3.59 -4.44 -2.52
CA PHE A 594 -3.99 -3.30 -3.34
C PHE A 594 -5.50 -3.37 -3.62
N PRO A 595 -6.27 -2.26 -3.56
CA PRO A 595 -7.70 -2.31 -3.82
C PRO A 595 -8.00 -2.81 -5.24
N GLU A 596 -8.70 -3.94 -5.37
CA GLU A 596 -9.02 -4.58 -6.65
C GLU A 596 -9.73 -3.62 -7.60
N ARG A 597 -10.68 -2.84 -7.08
CA ARG A 597 -11.40 -1.80 -7.83
C ARG A 597 -10.52 -0.77 -8.54
N LEU A 598 -9.27 -0.58 -8.10
CA LEU A 598 -8.29 0.32 -8.74
C LEU A 598 -7.35 -0.39 -9.71
N LEU A 599 -7.53 -1.69 -9.99
CA LEU A 599 -6.67 -2.44 -10.90
C LEU A 599 -6.56 -1.74 -12.26
N LEU A 600 -7.64 -1.15 -12.75
CA LEU A 600 -7.67 -0.36 -14.00
C LEU A 600 -7.67 1.15 -13.73
N PRO A 601 -7.01 1.96 -14.58
CA PRO A 601 -7.19 3.41 -14.57
C PRO A 601 -8.58 3.81 -15.10
N LYS A 602 -9.06 5.01 -14.75
CA LYS A 602 -10.38 5.49 -15.21
C LYS A 602 -10.44 5.53 -16.73
N GLY A 603 -11.42 4.89 -17.33
CA GLY A 603 -11.62 4.92 -18.80
C GLY A 603 -12.17 6.25 -19.34
N LYS A 604 -12.49 6.24 -20.63
CA LYS A 604 -13.28 7.31 -21.30
C LYS A 604 -14.57 6.73 -21.88
N LYS A 605 -15.58 7.56 -22.18
CA LYS A 605 -16.85 7.08 -22.76
C LYS A 605 -16.64 6.39 -24.11
N GLU A 606 -15.76 6.97 -24.92
CA GLU A 606 -15.31 6.49 -26.23
C GLU A 606 -14.29 5.34 -26.14
N GLY A 607 -13.79 5.03 -24.94
CA GLY A 607 -12.72 4.05 -24.71
C GLY A 607 -11.34 4.71 -24.70
N MET A 608 -10.63 4.59 -23.58
CA MET A 608 -9.25 5.04 -23.45
C MET A 608 -8.29 3.98 -24.02
N PRO A 609 -7.43 4.31 -25.00
CA PRO A 609 -6.47 3.37 -25.58
C PRO A 609 -5.29 3.08 -24.65
N PHE A 610 -5.12 1.79 -24.35
CA PHE A 610 -3.97 1.23 -23.66
C PHE A 610 -3.49 -0.03 -24.39
N GLN A 611 -2.44 -0.65 -23.88
CA GLN A 611 -1.97 -1.94 -24.36
C GLN A 611 -1.57 -2.85 -23.20
N LEU A 612 -1.88 -4.13 -23.33
CA LEU A 612 -1.40 -5.18 -22.46
C LEU A 612 -0.18 -5.84 -23.08
N PHE A 613 0.82 -6.15 -22.27
CA PHE A 613 1.93 -7.01 -22.63
C PHE A 613 1.80 -8.33 -21.89
N LEU A 614 1.58 -9.41 -22.64
CA LEU A 614 1.56 -10.79 -22.13
C LEU A 614 2.93 -11.42 -22.38
N TYR A 615 3.52 -11.99 -21.34
CA TYR A 615 4.79 -12.68 -21.42
C TYR A 615 4.74 -14.02 -20.70
N VAL A 616 5.19 -15.07 -21.38
CA VAL A 616 5.23 -16.44 -20.85
C VAL A 616 6.67 -16.94 -20.84
N SER A 617 7.10 -17.52 -19.73
CA SER A 617 8.43 -18.11 -19.58
C SER A 617 8.39 -19.44 -18.83
N PRO A 618 9.29 -20.40 -19.14
CA PRO A 618 9.42 -21.63 -18.37
C PRO A 618 9.90 -21.33 -16.94
N VAL A 619 9.49 -22.16 -15.99
CA VAL A 619 9.91 -22.09 -14.58
C VAL A 619 10.85 -23.27 -14.29
N SER A 620 12.09 -22.97 -13.93
CA SER A 620 13.05 -23.97 -13.46
C SER A 620 13.01 -24.14 -11.93
N THR A 621 12.71 -23.07 -11.21
CA THR A 621 12.72 -23.04 -9.74
C THR A 621 11.57 -22.16 -9.26
N GLU A 622 10.76 -22.71 -8.36
CA GLU A 622 9.72 -21.98 -7.64
C GLU A 622 10.31 -21.39 -6.36
N TYR A 623 9.98 -20.14 -6.06
CA TYR A 623 10.31 -19.46 -4.82
C TYR A 623 9.03 -18.94 -4.15
N GLN A 624 9.03 -18.95 -2.82
CA GLN A 624 7.91 -18.45 -2.03
C GLN A 624 8.09 -16.94 -1.78
N PHE A 625 7.30 -16.14 -2.48
CA PHE A 625 7.22 -14.70 -2.24
C PHE A 625 6.15 -14.40 -1.18
N THR A 626 6.54 -13.69 -0.12
CA THR A 626 5.63 -13.21 0.93
C THR A 626 5.57 -11.68 0.86
N SER A 627 4.38 -11.13 0.57
CA SER A 627 4.00 -9.69 0.54
C SER A 627 3.61 -9.10 -0.84
N ARG A 628 3.60 -7.76 -1.00
CA ARG A 628 2.49 -6.92 -1.56
C ARG A 628 1.20 -6.95 -0.72
N ILE A 629 1.49 -7.05 0.58
CA ILE A 629 0.69 -6.86 1.80
C ILE A 629 0.08 -8.12 2.41
N TRP A 630 0.96 -9.12 2.57
CA TRP A 630 0.79 -10.32 3.39
C TRP A 630 0.01 -11.48 2.78
N GLY A 631 -0.01 -11.57 1.46
CA GLY A 631 -0.28 -12.83 0.79
C GLY A 631 1.01 -13.61 0.49
N ASP A 632 0.86 -14.93 0.43
CA ASP A 632 1.90 -15.90 0.12
C ASP A 632 1.69 -16.43 -1.30
N TYR A 633 2.67 -16.21 -2.18
CA TYR A 633 2.59 -16.53 -3.61
C TYR A 633 3.82 -17.29 -4.09
N LYS A 634 3.62 -18.16 -5.08
CA LYS A 634 4.71 -18.83 -5.77
C LYS A 634 5.12 -18.03 -7.00
N PHE A 635 6.36 -17.58 -7.02
CA PHE A 635 7.00 -16.96 -8.18
C PHE A 635 8.16 -17.81 -8.68
N ASP A 636 8.67 -17.47 -9.86
CA ASP A 636 9.94 -17.99 -10.32
C ASP A 636 11.09 -17.13 -9.79
N ASN A 637 12.32 -17.58 -10.01
CA ASN A 637 13.51 -16.87 -9.55
C ASN A 637 13.91 -15.68 -10.47
N ARG A 638 12.94 -15.04 -11.14
CA ARG A 638 13.20 -13.87 -11.99
C ARG A 638 13.05 -12.58 -11.18
N PRO A 639 13.83 -11.53 -11.49
CA PRO A 639 13.74 -10.26 -10.77
C PRO A 639 12.36 -9.62 -10.96
N PHE A 640 11.96 -8.79 -9.99
CA PHE A 640 10.74 -8.00 -10.12
C PHE A 640 10.74 -7.16 -11.40
N GLY A 641 9.60 -7.17 -12.10
CA GLY A 641 9.42 -6.45 -13.37
C GLY A 641 9.94 -7.19 -14.59
N PHE A 642 10.54 -8.38 -14.45
CA PHE A 642 10.98 -9.17 -15.60
C PHE A 642 9.80 -9.44 -16.58
N PRO A 643 9.98 -9.28 -17.90
CA PRO A 643 11.21 -8.93 -18.62
C PRO A 643 11.38 -7.43 -18.92
N LEU A 644 10.54 -6.57 -18.34
CA LEU A 644 10.49 -5.13 -18.62
C LEU A 644 11.38 -4.30 -17.67
N ASP A 645 12.02 -4.93 -16.68
CA ASP A 645 12.87 -4.26 -15.70
C ASP A 645 14.20 -3.74 -16.29
N LYS A 646 14.64 -4.33 -17.41
CA LYS A 646 15.82 -3.94 -18.19
C LYS A 646 15.47 -3.94 -19.69
N PRO A 647 14.83 -2.88 -20.22
CA PRO A 647 14.47 -2.81 -21.62
C PRO A 647 15.71 -2.90 -22.53
N LEU A 648 15.60 -3.63 -23.64
CA LEU A 648 16.70 -3.85 -24.59
C LEU A 648 16.58 -2.96 -25.83
N ASP A 649 17.60 -2.13 -26.08
CA ASP A 649 17.71 -1.37 -27.32
C ASP A 649 17.85 -2.32 -28.52
N ASN A 650 17.12 -2.05 -29.60
CA ASN A 650 17.10 -2.86 -30.84
C ASN A 650 16.58 -4.31 -30.67
N PHE A 651 15.80 -4.58 -29.62
CA PHE A 651 15.07 -5.83 -29.47
C PHE A 651 13.59 -5.63 -29.83
N ASN A 652 13.12 -6.41 -30.81
CA ASN A 652 11.70 -6.49 -31.09
C ASN A 652 11.08 -7.47 -30.10
N TYR A 653 10.13 -6.99 -29.31
CA TYR A 653 9.39 -7.79 -28.34
C TYR A 653 8.25 -8.57 -29.03
N ASP A 654 8.61 -9.36 -30.04
CA ASP A 654 7.70 -10.09 -30.95
C ASP A 654 7.99 -11.62 -31.00
N GLY A 655 8.72 -12.14 -30.01
CA GLY A 655 8.95 -13.58 -29.88
C GLY A 655 7.65 -14.38 -29.67
N PRO A 656 7.64 -15.69 -29.97
CA PRO A 656 6.43 -16.50 -29.91
C PRO A 656 5.80 -16.57 -28.51
N ASN A 657 6.59 -16.38 -27.45
CA ASN A 657 6.16 -16.41 -26.05
C ASN A 657 5.79 -15.03 -25.47
N MET A 658 5.66 -14.00 -26.32
CA MET A 658 5.28 -12.65 -25.89
C MET A 658 4.34 -11.96 -26.89
N LEU A 659 3.45 -11.09 -26.39
CA LEU A 659 2.45 -10.45 -27.24
C LEU A 659 1.98 -9.11 -26.66
N PHE A 660 1.96 -8.07 -27.51
CA PHE A 660 1.24 -6.84 -27.23
C PHE A 660 -0.21 -6.93 -27.73
N LYS A 661 -1.15 -6.51 -26.89
CA LYS A 661 -2.57 -6.46 -27.21
C LYS A 661 -3.13 -5.07 -26.93
N ASP A 662 -3.52 -4.38 -28.00
CA ASP A 662 -4.25 -3.11 -27.88
C ASP A 662 -5.61 -3.35 -27.23
N ILE A 663 -5.97 -2.47 -26.29
CA ILE A 663 -7.21 -2.53 -25.52
C ILE A 663 -7.84 -1.14 -25.40
N LEU A 664 -9.14 -1.12 -25.10
CA LEU A 664 -9.89 0.09 -24.79
C LEU A 664 -10.53 -0.06 -23.41
N ILE A 665 -10.29 0.90 -22.53
CA ILE A 665 -10.94 0.98 -21.21
C ILE A 665 -12.05 2.00 -21.27
N TYR A 666 -13.29 1.53 -21.13
CA TYR A 666 -14.47 2.38 -21.16
C TYR A 666 -14.81 2.91 -19.76
N HIS A 667 -15.46 4.05 -19.68
CA HIS A 667 -16.05 4.56 -18.44
C HIS A 667 -17.54 4.80 -18.62
N LYS A 668 -18.33 4.29 -17.68
CA LYS A 668 -19.77 4.54 -17.60
C LYS A 668 -20.06 5.55 -16.50
N GLU A 669 -20.88 6.55 -16.82
CA GLU A 669 -21.41 7.47 -15.83
C GLU A 669 -22.56 6.81 -15.05
N GLU A 670 -22.86 7.33 -13.87
CA GLU A 670 -23.84 6.78 -12.92
C GLU A 670 -25.23 6.58 -13.56
N PHE A 671 -25.64 7.45 -14.50
CA PHE A 671 -26.91 7.34 -15.24
C PHE A 671 -26.94 6.22 -16.31
N ASP A 672 -25.77 5.74 -16.77
CA ASP A 672 -25.66 4.69 -17.80
C ASP A 672 -25.66 3.26 -17.19
N ILE A 673 -25.74 3.19 -15.86
CA ILE A 673 -25.78 1.96 -15.10
C ILE A 673 -27.18 1.87 -14.50
N ASN A 674 -28.01 0.96 -15.02
CA ASN A 674 -29.25 0.56 -14.35
C ASN A 674 -28.89 -0.10 -13.00
N ILE A 675 -28.57 0.70 -11.99
CA ILE A 675 -28.41 0.27 -10.60
C ILE A 675 -29.73 0.58 -9.91
N THR A 676 -30.53 -0.46 -9.71
CA THR A 676 -31.54 -0.46 -8.64
C THR A 676 -30.81 -0.29 -7.31
N TYR A 677 -31.07 0.83 -6.65
CA TYR A 677 -30.70 1.07 -5.25
C TYR A 677 -31.36 0.06 -4.31
#